data_AF-A0A015L7K4-F1
#
_entry.id   AF-A0A015L7K4-F1
#
_cell.length_a   1.000
_cell.length_b   1.000
_cell.length_c   1.000
_cell.angle_alpha   90.00
_cell.angle_beta   90.00
_cell.angle_gamma   90.00
#
_symmetry.space_group_name_H-M   'P 1'
#
loop_
_entity.id
_entity.type
_entity.pdbx_description
1 polymer ?
#
loop_
_entity_poly.entity_id
_entity_poly.type
_entity_poly.pdbx_seq_one_letter_code
_entity_poly.pdbx_strand_id
1 'polypeptide(L)'
;MEYLTKNSLDLDSGKEIIAKNFANWTSGNEIFDNLIQEKQLKYNGFGVVFEWIPYSELIDIKKIGNNGLATAIWKEGSLHYCVNEWIRISYEKVVLKFLYDSQNISDEFINKTRSYTDKKYGLSQNPDTSDYIFVFPQNYLERLCCEKCGKECVSIRDKWCKACQIKNNFTNWTSGNEKIDDFIQKMQLKINYSNDSLFEWIPYNEFINVKGVGDDCLNTAMWKDGPLYYDTNKKEWVKEAYEKVCLKYLHNLQDITDEVINKIKSYLLGHYGCPSYGISQNPDTKDYILVFKIEYIKLYCKKCGNKYGSERDKWCKPCHINYLKTNFTNRTSGNEKIDGLIQEMRLKINKPDDTVYEWIPYNEFINVKEIGDSLTTTIWRDGPLYYDTDRREWTRESYVKVCLNYLHNLQDFTDEVINKIKSYLLGYYDCPSYGISQNPDTKDYILVVKANYIKLYCKKCGNKYKSTILDKWCKSCMNCLKNDFISRTSGNEKIDDFIQKMRLKPENPVFEWIPYNEFINVKEIEDNCLATVVCKEGPFYYDTSEAKWIRISYKIVCLRYLHNSRDTTDEVINKIESYLINGYIEYYGMSQNPDTKDYILVFSKNYLKQYCKKCGNKYERGLCNLCLKDNFNKWTGNEKIDNFIQKMQLKVNESYGFLFEWIPYDRFVDIREIRIDNFAIAIWNDGPLYNRKRKSNEKILLKYLHNSQNINNEFLNKITYLMENSYGISQNPNTKDYILVYKVGYHCENCGEKYNYKFEIDNKSCMSCQTNHENSKINNLIQEMKLNIDHNSIHSSIIFEWIPYNQFKDVEEIGKGGFSTIYSAIWKNGLLYYSKESWERKSNTRVALKCLHNSQNFIDEFINEVKAYPNQNIKNILKIYGISQNPNTKDYIMVLEYAEGGNFNNYLDKNYENFDWFNGLKVLTNIIKGLSEIHQKQMVHRDFHVGNILFIKTLTYSYSYDPHKYDACISDMGLCKKIDDINDTSIYGVMPYVAPEVLRGKTYTQAADVYSFGMIMYVVATGQQPFIDCAHDGVLALSIYNEIRPEINEKIIPKCYVDLMKRCWDSNPDNRPNSIEINELINLFYYSLDQQFEKKVQQHYEIEKQFNETQRYRRKNILSIKNNQLITHTQAIYTSRLLNPYTNNLSKYDTVEITDFIKLHFYIMLPFLFCSFLIPILHYSL
;
A
#
# COMPACT_ATOMS: atom_id res chain seq x y z
N MET A 1 -16.10 13.85 -13.36
CA MET A 1 -17.36 13.25 -13.87
C MET A 1 -18.52 14.26 -13.99
N GLU A 2 -18.43 15.49 -13.46
CA GLU A 2 -19.39 16.58 -13.76
C GLU A 2 -18.90 17.60 -14.80
N TYR A 3 -17.68 17.44 -15.35
CA TYR A 3 -17.15 18.31 -16.42
C TYR A 3 -17.52 17.82 -17.84
N LEU A 4 -18.24 16.69 -17.97
CA LEU A 4 -18.58 16.08 -19.26
C LEU A 4 -20.00 16.45 -19.77
N THR A 5 -20.74 17.31 -19.08
CA THR A 5 -22.15 17.59 -19.40
C THR A 5 -22.43 19.00 -19.94
N LYS A 6 -21.41 19.81 -20.25
CA LYS A 6 -21.65 21.22 -20.67
C LYS A 6 -21.13 21.68 -22.03
N ASN A 7 -20.54 20.80 -22.86
CA ASN A 7 -20.14 21.11 -24.23
C ASN A 7 -20.82 20.20 -25.27
N SER A 8 -22.15 20.14 -25.25
CA SER A 8 -22.95 19.50 -26.31
C SER A 8 -23.52 20.56 -27.27
N LEU A 9 -22.66 21.24 -28.03
CA LEU A 9 -22.97 22.16 -29.14
C LEU A 9 -21.69 22.15 -29.98
N ASP A 10 -21.54 21.40 -31.08
CA ASP A 10 -22.10 21.67 -32.41
C ASP A 10 -22.00 20.43 -33.34
N LEU A 11 -22.09 19.20 -32.79
CA LEU A 11 -21.93 17.97 -33.57
C LEU A 11 -23.10 17.72 -34.54
N ASP A 12 -24.28 18.25 -34.21
CA ASP A 12 -25.52 18.05 -34.99
C ASP A 12 -25.54 18.91 -36.28
N SER A 13 -24.94 20.11 -36.28
CA SER A 13 -24.77 20.90 -37.51
C SER A 13 -23.72 20.29 -38.44
N GLY A 14 -22.66 19.67 -37.89
CA GLY A 14 -21.68 18.90 -38.64
C GLY A 14 -22.28 17.66 -39.31
N LYS A 15 -23.21 16.97 -38.63
CA LYS A 15 -23.99 15.88 -39.24
C LYS A 15 -24.94 16.37 -40.33
N GLU A 16 -25.53 17.56 -40.19
CA GLU A 16 -26.30 18.20 -41.28
C GLU A 16 -25.43 18.56 -42.50
N ILE A 17 -24.18 19.00 -42.31
CA ILE A 17 -23.24 19.30 -43.41
C ILE A 17 -22.84 18.02 -44.16
N ILE A 18 -22.56 16.93 -43.42
CA ILE A 18 -22.32 15.59 -44.00
C ILE A 18 -23.58 15.10 -44.75
N ALA A 19 -24.77 15.29 -44.17
CA ALA A 19 -26.04 14.90 -44.78
C ALA A 19 -26.42 15.76 -46.02
N LYS A 20 -26.04 17.05 -46.07
CA LYS A 20 -26.27 17.92 -47.24
C LYS A 20 -25.30 17.66 -48.39
N ASN A 21 -24.08 17.22 -48.10
CA ASN A 21 -23.07 16.86 -49.12
C ASN A 21 -23.20 15.41 -49.63
N PHE A 22 -24.15 14.63 -49.09
CA PHE A 22 -24.36 13.23 -49.46
C PHE A 22 -24.62 13.02 -50.96
N ALA A 23 -25.27 13.99 -51.61
CA ALA A 23 -25.53 13.96 -53.05
C ALA A 23 -24.26 13.94 -53.91
N ASN A 24 -23.11 14.35 -53.36
CA ASN A 24 -21.84 14.47 -54.09
C ASN A 24 -20.88 13.29 -53.84
N TRP A 25 -21.20 12.35 -52.94
CA TRP A 25 -20.32 11.26 -52.49
C TRP A 25 -20.90 9.85 -52.73
N THR A 26 -21.72 9.71 -53.78
CA THR A 26 -22.26 8.39 -54.18
C THR A 26 -21.26 7.64 -55.04
N SER A 27 -21.10 6.35 -54.74
CA SER A 27 -20.36 5.37 -55.54
C SER A 27 -21.16 4.85 -56.74
N GLY A 28 -22.44 5.21 -56.85
CA GLY A 28 -23.38 4.60 -57.79
C GLY A 28 -23.80 3.18 -57.41
N ASN A 29 -23.38 2.68 -56.24
CA ASN A 29 -23.72 1.35 -55.72
C ASN A 29 -24.36 1.48 -54.32
N GLU A 30 -25.62 1.07 -54.21
CA GLU A 30 -26.42 1.23 -52.99
C GLU A 30 -25.79 0.58 -51.74
N ILE A 31 -25.07 -0.53 -51.91
CA ILE A 31 -24.44 -1.25 -50.79
C ILE A 31 -23.27 -0.45 -50.20
N PHE A 32 -22.40 0.12 -51.05
CA PHE A 32 -21.27 0.92 -50.58
C PHE A 32 -21.70 2.30 -50.10
N ASP A 33 -22.73 2.87 -50.71
CA ASP A 33 -23.33 4.13 -50.26
C ASP A 33 -23.91 3.96 -48.85
N ASN A 34 -24.60 2.85 -48.58
CA ASN A 34 -25.09 2.50 -47.25
C ASN A 34 -23.95 2.28 -46.23
N LEU A 35 -22.82 1.69 -46.64
CA LEU A 35 -21.65 1.52 -45.77
C LEU A 35 -20.99 2.86 -45.42
N ILE A 36 -20.87 3.76 -46.40
CA ILE A 36 -20.34 5.11 -46.19
C ILE A 36 -21.27 5.89 -45.25
N GLN A 37 -22.59 5.82 -45.46
CA GLN A 37 -23.60 6.38 -44.55
C GLN A 37 -23.44 5.87 -43.13
N GLU A 38 -23.36 4.55 -42.94
CA GLU A 38 -23.22 3.93 -41.62
C GLU A 38 -21.98 4.46 -40.89
N LYS A 39 -20.86 4.63 -41.60
CA LYS A 39 -19.60 5.12 -41.03
C LYS A 39 -19.64 6.60 -40.71
N GLN A 40 -20.21 7.40 -41.59
CA GLN A 40 -20.36 8.84 -41.38
C GLN A 40 -21.33 9.16 -40.24
N LEU A 41 -22.44 8.41 -40.10
CA LEU A 41 -23.37 8.55 -38.97
C LEU A 41 -22.74 8.19 -37.61
N LYS A 42 -21.74 7.30 -37.62
CA LYS A 42 -20.97 6.89 -36.43
C LYS A 42 -19.76 7.80 -36.16
N TYR A 43 -19.51 8.82 -36.98
CA TYR A 43 -18.42 9.77 -36.75
C TYR A 43 -18.65 10.55 -35.45
N ASN A 44 -17.64 10.55 -34.58
CA ASN A 44 -17.74 11.09 -33.22
C ASN A 44 -16.93 12.39 -33.02
N GLY A 45 -16.50 13.03 -34.10
CA GLY A 45 -15.71 14.27 -34.06
C GLY A 45 -14.19 14.08 -34.01
N PHE A 46 -13.69 12.84 -34.04
CA PHE A 46 -12.25 12.54 -34.02
C PHE A 46 -11.84 11.70 -35.24
N GLY A 47 -10.79 12.14 -35.96
CA GLY A 47 -10.22 11.43 -37.12
C GLY A 47 -10.77 11.89 -38.48
N VAL A 48 -10.38 11.18 -39.55
CA VAL A 48 -10.80 11.48 -40.94
C VAL A 48 -12.22 10.98 -41.21
N VAL A 49 -13.01 11.75 -41.93
CA VAL A 49 -14.32 11.34 -42.44
C VAL A 49 -14.14 10.29 -43.53
N PHE A 50 -14.79 9.14 -43.37
CA PHE A 50 -14.79 8.09 -44.37
C PHE A 50 -15.66 8.51 -45.57
N GLU A 51 -15.11 8.57 -46.78
CA GLU A 51 -15.83 9.05 -47.97
C GLU A 51 -15.60 8.22 -49.24
N TRP A 52 -16.42 8.45 -50.26
CA TRP A 52 -16.16 7.97 -51.62
C TRP A 52 -15.19 8.91 -52.30
N ILE A 53 -14.14 8.35 -52.91
CA ILE A 53 -13.05 9.08 -53.54
C ILE A 53 -13.11 8.76 -55.04
N PRO A 54 -13.48 9.72 -55.90
CA PRO A 54 -13.46 9.51 -57.34
C PRO A 54 -12.05 9.13 -57.79
N TYR A 55 -11.92 8.09 -58.63
CA TYR A 55 -10.61 7.60 -59.06
C TYR A 55 -9.79 8.66 -59.79
N SER A 56 -10.45 9.62 -60.46
CA SER A 56 -9.82 10.78 -61.11
C SER A 56 -9.06 11.72 -60.14
N GLU A 57 -9.39 11.66 -58.85
CA GLU A 57 -8.72 12.42 -57.79
C GLU A 57 -7.42 11.76 -57.29
N LEU A 58 -7.15 10.51 -57.70
CA LEU A 58 -5.94 9.76 -57.38
C LEU A 58 -4.94 9.87 -58.54
N ILE A 59 -3.85 10.60 -58.34
CA ILE A 59 -2.79 10.79 -59.33
C ILE A 59 -1.46 10.17 -58.88
N ASP A 60 -0.49 10.05 -59.79
CA ASP A 60 0.82 9.45 -59.52
C ASP A 60 0.73 8.01 -58.94
N ILE A 61 -0.18 7.20 -59.48
CA ILE A 61 -0.41 5.82 -59.02
C ILE A 61 0.80 4.94 -59.38
N LYS A 62 1.51 4.45 -58.36
CA LYS A 62 2.70 3.58 -58.48
C LYS A 62 2.49 2.26 -57.76
N LYS A 63 2.53 1.14 -58.49
CA LYS A 63 2.33 -0.21 -57.90
C LYS A 63 3.49 -0.62 -56.99
N ILE A 64 3.17 -1.35 -55.91
CA ILE A 64 4.10 -1.86 -54.91
C ILE A 64 3.99 -3.38 -54.87
N GLY A 65 4.96 -4.08 -55.47
CA GLY A 65 5.00 -5.54 -55.51
C GLY A 65 3.81 -6.17 -56.25
N ASN A 66 3.60 -7.48 -56.03
CA ASN A 66 2.59 -8.29 -56.74
C ASN A 66 1.31 -8.55 -55.92
N ASN A 67 1.07 -7.78 -54.85
CA ASN A 67 0.01 -8.04 -53.85
C ASN A 67 -1.19 -7.09 -53.96
N GLY A 68 -1.34 -6.37 -55.07
CA GLY A 68 -2.44 -5.42 -55.30
C GLY A 68 -2.33 -4.10 -54.54
N LEU A 69 -1.14 -3.73 -54.05
CA LEU A 69 -0.92 -2.42 -53.43
C LEU A 69 -0.33 -1.41 -54.42
N ALA A 70 -0.67 -0.13 -54.25
CA ALA A 70 -0.04 0.99 -54.93
C ALA A 70 0.03 2.21 -54.00
N THR A 71 0.88 3.18 -54.30
CA THR A 71 0.81 4.53 -53.72
C THR A 71 0.22 5.50 -54.72
N ALA A 72 -0.49 6.51 -54.24
CA ALA A 72 -1.02 7.60 -55.06
C ALA A 72 -0.99 8.92 -54.28
N ILE A 73 -1.27 10.03 -54.96
CA ILE A 73 -1.55 11.33 -54.36
C ILE A 73 -3.03 11.61 -54.57
N TRP A 74 -3.76 11.85 -53.49
CA TRP A 74 -5.15 12.27 -53.51
C TRP A 74 -5.22 13.80 -53.54
N LYS A 75 -5.67 14.36 -54.66
CA LYS A 75 -5.69 15.81 -54.93
C LYS A 75 -6.52 16.60 -53.93
N GLU A 76 -7.79 16.28 -53.74
CA GLU A 76 -8.65 17.00 -52.79
C GLU A 76 -8.32 16.68 -51.33
N GLY A 77 -7.86 15.45 -51.08
CA GLY A 77 -7.33 15.00 -49.80
C GLY A 77 -8.38 14.83 -48.69
N SER A 78 -7.95 14.34 -47.53
CA SER A 78 -8.86 13.91 -46.46
C SER A 78 -9.57 15.07 -45.74
N LEU A 79 -10.83 14.84 -45.35
CA LEU A 79 -11.65 15.78 -44.58
C LEU A 79 -11.54 15.51 -43.06
N HIS A 80 -11.24 16.56 -42.29
CA HIS A 80 -11.10 16.53 -40.81
C HIS A 80 -11.99 17.58 -40.15
N TYR A 81 -12.40 17.31 -38.91
CA TYR A 81 -13.04 18.29 -38.02
C TYR A 81 -12.03 18.74 -36.96
N CYS A 82 -11.68 20.02 -36.93
CA CYS A 82 -10.69 20.58 -36.02
C CYS A 82 -11.13 21.97 -35.53
N VAL A 83 -11.11 22.22 -34.21
CA VAL A 83 -11.44 23.52 -33.60
C VAL A 83 -12.76 24.12 -34.12
N ASN A 84 -13.82 23.30 -34.15
CA ASN A 84 -15.15 23.66 -34.63
C ASN A 84 -15.26 24.02 -36.14
N GLU A 85 -14.25 23.74 -36.96
CA GLU A 85 -14.28 23.94 -38.41
C GLU A 85 -13.93 22.64 -39.18
N TRP A 86 -14.42 22.54 -40.42
CA TRP A 86 -14.13 21.43 -41.34
C TRP A 86 -12.99 21.82 -42.29
N ILE A 87 -11.91 21.03 -42.32
CA ILE A 87 -10.69 21.31 -43.10
C ILE A 87 -10.36 20.11 -43.99
N ARG A 88 -10.04 20.34 -45.27
CA ARG A 88 -9.46 19.33 -46.18
C ARG A 88 -7.95 19.46 -46.28
N ILE A 89 -7.24 18.35 -46.21
CA ILE A 89 -5.78 18.29 -46.40
C ILE A 89 -5.46 17.84 -47.82
N SER A 90 -5.44 18.77 -48.77
CA SER A 90 -5.22 18.48 -50.19
C SER A 90 -3.82 17.94 -50.52
N TYR A 91 -3.71 17.24 -51.64
CA TYR A 91 -2.50 16.59 -52.16
C TYR A 91 -1.87 15.57 -51.20
N GLU A 92 -2.71 14.80 -50.54
CA GLU A 92 -2.29 13.83 -49.54
C GLU A 92 -1.75 12.55 -50.20
N LYS A 93 -0.59 12.07 -49.73
CA LYS A 93 -0.07 10.76 -50.16
C LYS A 93 -0.87 9.65 -49.50
N VAL A 94 -1.38 8.75 -50.33
CA VAL A 94 -2.25 7.65 -49.91
C VAL A 94 -1.74 6.31 -50.43
N VAL A 95 -2.15 5.24 -49.77
CA VAL A 95 -1.90 3.86 -50.19
C VAL A 95 -3.19 3.26 -50.70
N LEU A 96 -3.16 2.74 -51.91
CA LEU A 96 -4.26 2.07 -52.58
C LEU A 96 -4.11 0.56 -52.42
N LYS A 97 -5.20 -0.12 -52.12
CA LYS A 97 -5.30 -1.58 -52.15
C LYS A 97 -6.39 -2.00 -53.11
N PHE A 98 -5.99 -2.53 -54.25
CA PHE A 98 -6.87 -3.09 -55.26
C PHE A 98 -7.43 -4.43 -54.78
N LEU A 99 -8.74 -4.58 -54.88
CA LEU A 99 -9.46 -5.81 -54.57
C LEU A 99 -9.80 -6.49 -55.89
N TYR A 100 -8.87 -7.26 -56.43
CA TYR A 100 -9.09 -7.99 -57.68
C TYR A 100 -10.25 -8.98 -57.55
N ASP A 101 -10.99 -9.17 -58.65
CA ASP A 101 -12.17 -10.03 -58.77
C ASP A 101 -13.39 -9.56 -57.94
N SER A 102 -13.47 -8.29 -57.55
CA SER A 102 -14.56 -7.72 -56.73
C SER A 102 -15.86 -7.45 -57.48
N GLN A 103 -16.06 -8.04 -58.66
CA GLN A 103 -17.19 -7.74 -59.55
C GLN A 103 -18.52 -8.32 -59.03
N ASN A 104 -18.48 -9.29 -58.10
CA ASN A 104 -19.64 -9.85 -57.41
C ASN A 104 -19.56 -9.56 -55.90
N ILE A 105 -20.33 -8.59 -55.42
CA ILE A 105 -20.38 -8.19 -53.99
C ILE A 105 -21.17 -9.25 -53.21
N SER A 106 -20.50 -10.07 -52.38
CA SER A 106 -21.12 -11.04 -51.47
C SER A 106 -21.18 -10.54 -50.02
N ASP A 107 -22.07 -11.09 -49.19
CA ASP A 107 -22.14 -10.77 -47.75
C ASP A 107 -20.83 -11.05 -46.99
N GLU A 108 -20.08 -12.06 -47.45
CA GLU A 108 -18.75 -12.37 -46.93
C GLU A 108 -17.74 -11.25 -47.28
N PHE A 109 -17.80 -10.71 -48.49
CA PHE A 109 -16.98 -9.57 -48.91
C PHE A 109 -17.33 -8.31 -48.11
N ILE A 110 -18.61 -8.08 -47.80
CA ILE A 110 -19.08 -6.96 -46.96
C ILE A 110 -18.63 -7.12 -45.50
N ASN A 111 -18.75 -8.31 -44.92
CA ASN A 111 -18.30 -8.56 -43.54
C ASN A 111 -16.78 -8.47 -43.40
N LYS A 112 -16.04 -8.95 -44.41
CA LYS A 112 -14.59 -8.76 -44.51
C LYS A 112 -14.25 -7.27 -44.62
N THR A 113 -15.01 -6.52 -45.42
CA THR A 113 -14.89 -5.06 -45.53
C THR A 113 -15.13 -4.36 -44.19
N ARG A 114 -16.14 -4.79 -43.41
CA ARG A 114 -16.45 -4.29 -42.04
C ARG A 114 -15.36 -4.62 -41.01
N SER A 115 -14.67 -5.75 -41.14
CA SER A 115 -13.63 -6.20 -40.19
C SER A 115 -12.31 -5.39 -40.23
N TYR A 116 -12.07 -4.61 -41.29
CA TYR A 116 -10.80 -3.87 -41.51
C TYR A 116 -10.84 -2.38 -41.07
N THR A 117 -11.82 -1.93 -40.28
CA THR A 117 -12.37 -0.56 -40.48
C THR A 117 -11.94 0.58 -39.56
N ASP A 118 -10.93 0.44 -38.70
CA ASP A 118 -10.66 1.54 -37.76
C ASP A 118 -9.73 2.66 -38.28
N LYS A 119 -9.09 2.53 -39.47
CA LYS A 119 -8.12 3.54 -39.97
C LYS A 119 -8.03 3.65 -41.50
N LYS A 120 -9.13 3.96 -42.19
CA LYS A 120 -9.19 4.16 -43.67
C LYS A 120 -9.71 5.57 -44.00
N TYR A 121 -9.29 6.11 -45.14
CA TYR A 121 -9.82 7.39 -45.64
C TYR A 121 -11.08 7.21 -46.48
N GLY A 122 -11.16 6.13 -47.26
CA GLY A 122 -12.32 5.96 -48.12
C GLY A 122 -12.25 4.76 -49.05
N LEU A 123 -13.20 4.76 -49.98
CA LEU A 123 -13.34 3.79 -51.07
C LEU A 123 -13.23 4.51 -52.41
N SER A 124 -12.69 3.81 -53.40
CA SER A 124 -12.69 4.23 -54.80
C SER A 124 -12.96 3.02 -55.69
N GLN A 125 -13.15 3.23 -56.98
CA GLN A 125 -13.27 2.16 -57.97
C GLN A 125 -12.50 2.52 -59.23
N ASN A 126 -11.70 1.57 -59.71
CA ASN A 126 -11.00 1.73 -60.97
C ASN A 126 -12.03 1.67 -62.12
N PRO A 127 -12.21 2.72 -62.94
CA PRO A 127 -13.17 2.73 -64.02
C PRO A 127 -12.83 1.74 -65.15
N ASP A 128 -11.55 1.37 -65.30
CA ASP A 128 -11.10 0.49 -66.39
C ASP A 128 -11.27 -0.99 -66.07
N THR A 129 -11.13 -1.38 -64.80
CA THR A 129 -11.20 -2.79 -64.35
C THR A 129 -12.44 -3.11 -63.53
N SER A 130 -13.19 -2.09 -63.12
CA SER A 130 -14.31 -2.16 -62.17
C SER A 130 -13.92 -2.68 -60.77
N ASP A 131 -12.62 -2.82 -60.47
CA ASP A 131 -12.14 -3.27 -59.16
C ASP A 131 -12.33 -2.18 -58.11
N TYR A 132 -12.83 -2.57 -56.94
CA TYR A 132 -12.92 -1.66 -55.79
C TYR A 132 -11.54 -1.49 -55.13
N ILE A 133 -11.29 -0.28 -54.65
CA ILE A 133 -10.01 0.13 -54.07
C ILE A 133 -10.26 0.69 -52.68
N PHE A 134 -9.52 0.20 -51.69
CA PHE A 134 -9.43 0.89 -50.41
C PHE A 134 -8.32 1.94 -50.45
N VAL A 135 -8.63 3.13 -49.94
CA VAL A 135 -7.69 4.24 -49.80
C VAL A 135 -7.29 4.38 -48.33
N PHE A 136 -6.00 4.28 -48.07
CA PHE A 136 -5.40 4.32 -46.73
C PHE A 136 -4.42 5.50 -46.57
N PRO A 137 -4.18 5.96 -45.33
CA PRO A 137 -3.10 6.90 -45.04
C PRO A 137 -1.73 6.35 -45.44
N GLN A 138 -0.76 7.22 -45.74
CA GLN A 138 0.60 6.83 -46.15
C GLN A 138 1.28 5.87 -45.16
N ASN A 139 1.05 6.04 -43.86
CA ASN A 139 1.61 5.18 -42.80
C ASN A 139 1.03 3.75 -42.78
N TYR A 140 0.10 3.40 -43.67
CA TYR A 140 -0.40 2.04 -43.83
C TYR A 140 0.70 1.06 -44.27
N LEU A 141 1.63 1.50 -45.13
CA LEU A 141 2.77 0.68 -45.57
C LEU A 141 3.72 0.34 -44.41
N GLU A 142 3.84 1.24 -43.43
CA GLU A 142 4.67 1.03 -42.24
C GLU A 142 4.03 0.06 -41.23
N ARG A 143 2.72 -0.19 -41.36
CA ARG A 143 1.96 -1.17 -40.55
C ARG A 143 1.89 -2.57 -41.19
N LEU A 144 2.27 -2.71 -42.46
CA LEU A 144 2.34 -3.99 -43.16
C LEU A 144 3.62 -4.75 -42.79
N CYS A 145 3.48 -5.95 -42.22
CA CYS A 145 4.60 -6.64 -41.57
C CYS A 145 5.30 -7.73 -42.41
N CYS A 146 4.76 -8.19 -43.55
CA CYS A 146 5.47 -9.11 -44.46
C CYS A 146 5.43 -8.59 -45.90
N GLU A 147 6.57 -8.15 -46.43
CA GLU A 147 6.73 -7.76 -47.85
C GLU A 147 6.35 -8.89 -48.82
N LYS A 148 6.43 -10.16 -48.38
CA LYS A 148 6.07 -11.33 -49.18
C LYS A 148 4.58 -11.64 -49.26
N CYS A 149 3.78 -11.36 -48.22
CA CYS A 149 2.39 -11.83 -48.16
C CYS A 149 1.34 -10.76 -47.80
N GLY A 150 1.74 -9.52 -47.47
CA GLY A 150 0.83 -8.39 -47.31
C GLY A 150 -0.22 -8.49 -46.19
N LYS A 151 0.03 -9.28 -45.13
CA LYS A 151 -0.87 -9.41 -43.97
C LYS A 151 -0.45 -8.47 -42.82
N GLU A 152 -1.44 -7.97 -42.06
CA GLU A 152 -1.26 -7.17 -40.84
C GLU A 152 -0.85 -8.05 -39.65
N CYS A 153 0.03 -7.55 -38.76
CA CYS A 153 0.49 -8.28 -37.56
C CYS A 153 0.04 -7.62 -36.26
N VAL A 154 0.07 -8.42 -35.18
CA VAL A 154 -0.34 -8.05 -33.81
C VAL A 154 0.74 -7.23 -33.08
N SER A 155 2.00 -7.24 -33.53
CA SER A 155 3.12 -6.46 -32.97
C SER A 155 3.99 -5.85 -34.08
N ILE A 156 4.28 -4.55 -33.99
CA ILE A 156 4.86 -3.70 -35.05
C ILE A 156 6.40 -3.71 -35.06
N ARG A 157 7.08 -4.14 -33.98
CA ARG A 157 8.54 -3.99 -33.82
C ARG A 157 9.41 -4.90 -34.70
N ASP A 158 8.96 -6.10 -35.04
CA ASP A 158 9.91 -7.15 -35.43
C ASP A 158 9.93 -7.49 -36.93
N LYS A 159 9.04 -6.89 -37.75
CA LYS A 159 8.79 -7.30 -39.16
C LYS A 159 8.70 -8.83 -39.33
N TRP A 160 8.29 -9.51 -38.27
CA TRP A 160 8.25 -10.96 -38.17
C TRP A 160 6.85 -11.41 -38.56
N CYS A 161 6.75 -12.21 -39.61
CA CYS A 161 5.47 -12.75 -40.05
C CYS A 161 5.42 -14.23 -39.79
N LYS A 162 4.61 -14.60 -38.79
CA LYS A 162 4.26 -15.96 -38.42
C LYS A 162 4.07 -16.90 -39.62
N ALA A 163 3.21 -16.50 -40.57
CA ALA A 163 2.91 -17.31 -41.75
C ALA A 163 4.09 -17.42 -42.73
N CYS A 164 4.91 -16.38 -42.87
CA CYS A 164 6.09 -16.35 -43.75
C CYS A 164 7.28 -17.12 -43.13
N GLN A 165 7.43 -17.12 -41.80
CA GLN A 165 8.57 -17.71 -41.09
C GLN A 165 8.36 -19.19 -40.74
N ILE A 166 7.16 -19.57 -40.34
CA ILE A 166 6.86 -20.96 -39.94
C ILE A 166 6.90 -21.92 -41.16
N LYS A 167 6.46 -21.47 -42.35
CA LYS A 167 6.45 -22.29 -43.57
C LYS A 167 7.84 -22.74 -44.07
N ASN A 168 8.91 -22.02 -43.72
CA ASN A 168 10.26 -22.31 -44.23
C ASN A 168 11.09 -23.25 -43.32
N ASN A 169 10.65 -23.53 -42.09
CA ASN A 169 11.47 -24.23 -41.07
C ASN A 169 10.92 -25.61 -40.63
N PHE A 170 9.83 -26.10 -41.23
CA PHE A 170 9.23 -27.39 -40.85
C PHE A 170 10.07 -28.63 -41.19
N THR A 171 11.24 -28.49 -41.85
CA THR A 171 11.89 -29.59 -42.56
C THR A 171 13.19 -30.13 -41.95
N ASN A 172 13.65 -29.64 -40.79
CA ASN A 172 14.98 -30.00 -40.26
C ASN A 172 14.98 -31.02 -39.11
N TRP A 173 13.83 -31.52 -38.69
CA TRP A 173 13.70 -32.49 -37.60
C TRP A 173 12.44 -33.35 -37.82
N THR A 174 12.50 -34.63 -37.47
CA THR A 174 11.33 -35.52 -37.34
C THR A 174 11.57 -36.43 -36.16
N SER A 175 10.53 -36.64 -35.36
CA SER A 175 10.57 -37.60 -34.26
C SER A 175 10.46 -39.06 -34.74
N GLY A 176 10.10 -39.28 -36.01
CA GLY A 176 9.70 -40.57 -36.54
C GLY A 176 8.29 -40.99 -36.12
N ASN A 177 7.54 -40.14 -35.40
CA ASN A 177 6.16 -40.36 -35.00
C ASN A 177 5.23 -39.24 -35.51
N GLU A 178 4.30 -39.60 -36.40
CA GLU A 178 3.40 -38.65 -37.06
C GLU A 178 2.57 -37.81 -36.07
N LYS A 179 2.12 -38.39 -34.96
CA LYS A 179 1.31 -37.66 -33.96
C LYS A 179 2.12 -36.64 -33.17
N ILE A 180 3.39 -36.92 -32.88
CA ILE A 180 4.29 -35.96 -32.21
C ILE A 180 4.69 -34.87 -33.19
N ASP A 181 4.98 -35.23 -34.43
CA ASP A 181 5.33 -34.26 -35.46
C ASP A 181 4.16 -33.29 -35.71
N ASP A 182 2.91 -33.78 -35.86
CA ASP A 182 1.70 -32.94 -35.94
C ASP A 182 1.50 -32.08 -34.68
N PHE A 183 1.79 -32.63 -33.49
CA PHE A 183 1.71 -31.88 -32.25
C PHE A 183 2.73 -30.73 -32.16
N ILE A 184 4.00 -30.99 -32.52
CA ILE A 184 5.05 -29.97 -32.54
C ILE A 184 4.69 -28.89 -33.56
N GLN A 185 4.20 -29.25 -34.75
CA GLN A 185 3.73 -28.28 -35.73
C GLN A 185 2.61 -27.39 -35.19
N LYS A 186 1.62 -27.98 -34.51
CA LYS A 186 0.56 -27.22 -33.83
C LYS A 186 1.10 -26.28 -32.75
N MET A 187 2.16 -26.65 -32.04
CA MET A 187 2.81 -25.80 -31.04
C MET A 187 3.61 -24.66 -31.67
N GLN A 188 4.34 -24.91 -32.77
CA GLN A 188 5.04 -23.87 -33.53
C GLN A 188 4.06 -22.85 -34.11
N LEU A 189 2.89 -23.29 -34.56
CA LEU A 189 1.79 -22.42 -34.98
C LEU A 189 1.17 -21.58 -33.85
N LYS A 190 1.58 -21.74 -32.59
CA LYS A 190 1.15 -20.88 -31.46
C LYS A 190 2.10 -19.74 -31.14
N ILE A 191 3.28 -19.69 -31.76
CA ILE A 191 4.24 -18.59 -31.58
C ILE A 191 3.58 -17.26 -31.96
N ASN A 192 3.72 -16.26 -31.09
CA ASN A 192 3.07 -14.96 -31.27
C ASN A 192 4.07 -13.81 -31.33
N TYR A 193 5.30 -14.02 -30.85
CA TYR A 193 6.35 -12.99 -30.80
C TYR A 193 7.66 -13.52 -31.38
N SER A 194 8.54 -12.60 -31.78
CA SER A 194 9.83 -12.93 -32.40
C SER A 194 10.84 -13.51 -31.40
N ASN A 195 10.72 -13.17 -30.11
CA ASN A 195 11.57 -13.65 -29.03
C ASN A 195 11.11 -14.97 -28.41
N ASP A 196 10.00 -15.54 -28.89
CA ASP A 196 9.57 -16.89 -28.52
C ASP A 196 10.56 -17.91 -29.12
N SER A 197 11.04 -18.84 -28.29
CA SER A 197 11.82 -19.98 -28.80
C SER A 197 10.93 -20.93 -29.59
N LEU A 198 11.48 -21.51 -30.66
CA LEU A 198 10.78 -22.50 -31.48
C LEU A 198 10.66 -23.82 -30.71
N PHE A 199 9.43 -24.33 -30.56
CA PHE A 199 9.20 -25.64 -29.97
C PHE A 199 9.61 -26.73 -30.98
N GLU A 200 10.56 -27.59 -30.63
CA GLU A 200 11.13 -28.57 -31.59
C GLU A 200 11.34 -29.99 -31.01
N TRP A 201 11.67 -30.94 -31.89
CA TRP A 201 12.17 -32.25 -31.49
C TRP A 201 13.66 -32.18 -31.22
N ILE A 202 14.09 -32.65 -30.04
CA ILE A 202 15.48 -32.56 -29.59
C ILE A 202 16.04 -33.98 -29.48
N PRO A 203 17.05 -34.37 -30.28
CA PRO A 203 17.70 -35.67 -30.15
C PRO A 203 18.32 -35.85 -28.75
N TYR A 204 18.13 -37.02 -28.13
CA TYR A 204 18.55 -37.23 -26.74
C TYR A 204 20.07 -37.11 -26.51
N ASN A 205 20.87 -37.45 -27.53
CA ASN A 205 22.34 -37.33 -27.52
C ASN A 205 22.86 -35.88 -27.50
N GLU A 206 21.96 -34.89 -27.64
CA GLU A 206 22.26 -33.47 -27.46
C GLU A 206 22.34 -33.04 -25.99
N PHE A 207 21.89 -33.88 -25.06
CA PHE A 207 21.98 -33.62 -23.62
C PHE A 207 23.26 -34.20 -23.01
N ILE A 208 24.05 -33.34 -22.36
CA ILE A 208 25.21 -33.75 -21.56
C ILE A 208 25.00 -33.41 -20.09
N ASN A 209 25.72 -34.12 -19.21
CA ASN A 209 25.64 -33.93 -17.76
C ASN A 209 24.20 -34.03 -17.23
N VAL A 210 23.43 -35.00 -17.71
CA VAL A 210 22.08 -35.27 -17.20
C VAL A 210 22.17 -35.65 -15.72
N LYS A 211 21.55 -34.86 -14.85
CA LYS A 211 21.56 -35.04 -13.39
C LYS A 211 20.14 -34.97 -12.83
N GLY A 212 19.78 -35.96 -12.02
CA GLY A 212 18.55 -35.98 -11.23
C GLY A 212 18.46 -34.82 -10.26
N VAL A 213 17.25 -34.27 -10.11
CA VAL A 213 16.93 -33.24 -9.13
C VAL A 213 15.92 -33.79 -8.13
N GLY A 214 16.41 -34.30 -6.99
CA GLY A 214 15.56 -34.90 -5.97
C GLY A 214 15.19 -36.35 -6.29
N ASP A 215 13.95 -36.76 -6.03
CA ASP A 215 13.42 -38.12 -6.19
C ASP A 215 13.05 -38.44 -7.68
N ASP A 216 13.95 -38.13 -8.61
CA ASP A 216 13.90 -38.49 -10.06
C ASP A 216 12.78 -37.92 -10.96
N CYS A 217 11.89 -37.07 -10.46
CA CYS A 217 10.80 -36.49 -11.29
C CYS A 217 11.21 -35.37 -12.25
N LEU A 218 12.34 -34.70 -12.01
CA LEU A 218 12.92 -33.68 -12.88
C LEU A 218 14.42 -33.91 -13.00
N ASN A 219 14.93 -33.78 -14.21
CA ASN A 219 16.34 -33.87 -14.53
C ASN A 219 16.85 -32.51 -15.00
N THR A 220 18.14 -32.23 -14.82
CA THR A 220 18.82 -31.09 -15.45
C THR A 220 19.85 -31.58 -16.42
N ALA A 221 20.01 -30.90 -17.55
CA ALA A 221 21.04 -31.21 -18.52
C ALA A 221 21.59 -29.93 -19.14
N MET A 222 22.76 -30.03 -19.75
CA MET A 222 23.23 -29.02 -20.70
C MET A 222 22.85 -29.48 -22.10
N TRP A 223 22.12 -28.65 -22.84
CA TRP A 223 21.76 -28.91 -24.22
C TRP A 223 22.83 -28.28 -25.13
N LYS A 224 23.60 -29.12 -25.85
CA LYS A 224 24.76 -28.67 -26.66
C LYS A 224 24.37 -27.64 -27.70
N ASP A 225 23.35 -27.95 -28.50
CA ASP A 225 22.85 -27.08 -29.56
C ASP A 225 22.02 -25.91 -29.02
N GLY A 226 21.29 -26.13 -27.92
CA GLY A 226 20.42 -25.13 -27.30
C GLY A 226 19.23 -24.68 -28.15
N PRO A 227 18.37 -23.79 -27.60
CA PRO A 227 17.11 -23.43 -28.23
C PRO A 227 17.30 -22.55 -29.46
N LEU A 228 16.43 -22.78 -30.45
CA LEU A 228 16.34 -21.94 -31.63
C LEU A 228 15.41 -20.75 -31.37
N TYR A 229 15.92 -19.53 -31.55
CA TYR A 229 15.13 -18.31 -31.46
C TYR A 229 15.42 -17.41 -32.68
N TYR A 230 14.50 -16.49 -32.97
CA TYR A 230 14.66 -15.60 -34.11
C TYR A 230 15.44 -14.36 -33.69
N ASP A 231 16.65 -14.19 -34.23
CA ASP A 231 17.44 -12.98 -34.03
C ASP A 231 16.85 -11.87 -34.91
N THR A 232 16.17 -10.91 -34.30
CA THR A 232 15.52 -9.79 -35.00
C THR A 232 16.53 -8.86 -35.69
N ASN A 233 17.78 -8.81 -35.22
CA ASN A 233 18.84 -8.00 -35.84
C ASN A 233 19.39 -8.68 -37.10
N LYS A 234 19.62 -10.00 -37.04
CA LYS A 234 20.14 -10.78 -38.18
C LYS A 234 19.06 -11.26 -39.14
N LYS A 235 17.78 -11.23 -38.72
CA LYS A 235 16.60 -11.72 -39.44
C LYS A 235 16.68 -13.21 -39.81
N GLU A 236 17.31 -13.99 -38.95
CA GLU A 236 17.49 -15.43 -39.12
C GLU A 236 17.27 -16.16 -37.79
N TRP A 237 17.07 -17.47 -37.88
CA TRP A 237 16.98 -18.31 -36.70
C TRP A 237 18.39 -18.69 -36.23
N VAL A 238 18.68 -18.40 -34.96
CA VAL A 238 19.98 -18.66 -34.33
C VAL A 238 19.80 -19.60 -33.15
N LYS A 239 20.85 -20.39 -32.87
CA LYS A 239 20.91 -21.28 -31.71
C LYS A 239 21.84 -20.72 -30.65
N GLU A 240 21.42 -20.79 -29.38
CA GLU A 240 22.26 -20.48 -28.22
C GLU A 240 22.85 -21.77 -27.64
N ALA A 241 24.07 -22.12 -28.06
CA ALA A 241 24.72 -23.36 -27.64
C ALA A 241 24.93 -23.45 -26.12
N TYR A 242 24.89 -24.68 -25.59
CA TYR A 242 25.09 -25.02 -24.18
C TYR A 242 24.09 -24.38 -23.22
N GLU A 243 22.81 -24.37 -23.57
CA GLU A 243 21.76 -23.90 -22.67
C GLU A 243 21.46 -24.92 -21.57
N LYS A 244 21.34 -24.44 -20.33
CA LYS A 244 20.99 -25.29 -19.20
C LYS A 244 19.47 -25.50 -19.15
N VAL A 245 19.03 -26.74 -19.28
CA VAL A 245 17.59 -27.07 -19.38
C VAL A 245 17.11 -27.97 -18.25
N CYS A 246 15.80 -27.92 -18.03
CA CYS A 246 15.08 -28.85 -17.16
C CYS A 246 14.35 -29.89 -18.03
N LEU A 247 14.60 -31.17 -17.78
CA LEU A 247 14.02 -32.31 -18.46
C LEU A 247 12.95 -32.96 -17.57
N LYS A 248 11.71 -33.05 -18.05
CA LYS A 248 10.62 -33.75 -17.37
C LYS A 248 10.29 -35.02 -18.13
N TYR A 249 10.59 -36.17 -17.53
CA TYR A 249 10.30 -37.47 -18.11
C TYR A 249 8.82 -37.82 -17.95
N LEU A 250 8.24 -38.39 -18.99
CA LEU A 250 6.86 -38.86 -19.05
C LEU A 250 6.85 -40.40 -18.98
N HIS A 251 7.14 -40.91 -17.80
CA HIS A 251 7.23 -42.36 -17.56
C HIS A 251 5.90 -43.09 -17.84
N ASN A 252 6.01 -44.33 -18.32
CA ASN A 252 4.91 -45.25 -18.62
C ASN A 252 3.98 -44.82 -19.78
N LEU A 253 4.47 -43.97 -20.69
CA LEU A 253 3.72 -43.50 -21.86
C LEU A 253 4.47 -43.86 -23.17
N GLN A 254 4.70 -45.15 -23.38
CA GLN A 254 5.47 -45.66 -24.52
C GLN A 254 4.68 -45.55 -25.84
N ASP A 255 3.35 -45.65 -25.79
CA ASP A 255 2.45 -45.46 -26.93
C ASP A 255 1.80 -44.07 -26.92
N ILE A 256 1.93 -43.34 -28.03
CA ILE A 256 1.31 -42.00 -28.17
C ILE A 256 -0.17 -42.15 -28.53
N THR A 257 -0.99 -42.14 -27.50
CA THR A 257 -2.45 -41.99 -27.60
C THR A 257 -2.85 -40.52 -27.52
N ASP A 258 -4.09 -40.20 -27.89
CA ASP A 258 -4.62 -38.83 -27.75
C ASP A 258 -4.67 -38.38 -26.28
N GLU A 259 -4.76 -39.33 -25.35
CA GLU A 259 -4.66 -39.12 -23.91
C GLU A 259 -3.27 -38.59 -23.51
N VAL A 260 -2.19 -39.18 -24.06
CA VAL A 260 -0.81 -38.71 -23.83
C VAL A 260 -0.63 -37.29 -24.37
N ILE A 261 -1.12 -37.01 -25.58
CA ILE A 261 -1.07 -35.67 -26.17
C ILE A 261 -1.85 -34.66 -25.31
N ASN A 262 -3.01 -35.02 -24.78
CA ASN A 262 -3.77 -34.14 -23.89
C ASN A 262 -3.07 -33.93 -22.53
N LYS A 263 -2.36 -34.94 -22.03
CA LYS A 263 -1.51 -34.82 -20.85
C LYS A 263 -0.31 -33.89 -21.11
N ILE A 264 0.32 -33.97 -22.28
CA ILE A 264 1.37 -33.03 -22.69
C ILE A 264 0.80 -31.60 -22.78
N LYS A 265 -0.37 -31.42 -23.41
CA LYS A 265 -1.05 -30.12 -23.49
C LYS A 265 -1.33 -29.52 -22.12
N SER A 266 -1.73 -30.32 -21.12
CA SER A 266 -2.01 -29.79 -19.77
C SER A 266 -0.75 -29.26 -19.09
N TYR A 267 0.40 -29.91 -19.29
CA TYR A 267 1.71 -29.42 -18.86
C TYR A 267 2.19 -28.19 -19.63
N LEU A 268 1.60 -27.83 -20.77
CA LEU A 268 1.97 -26.64 -21.54
C LEU A 268 0.98 -25.47 -21.37
N LEU A 269 -0.31 -25.76 -21.12
CA LEU A 269 -1.38 -24.75 -21.02
C LEU A 269 -1.56 -24.18 -19.60
N GLY A 270 -1.18 -24.91 -18.55
CA GLY A 270 -1.43 -24.48 -17.16
C GLY A 270 -0.46 -23.43 -16.59
N HIS A 271 0.43 -22.87 -17.41
CA HIS A 271 1.71 -22.31 -16.95
C HIS A 271 2.03 -20.96 -17.57
N TYR A 272 1.30 -19.91 -17.18
CA TYR A 272 1.65 -18.53 -17.51
C TYR A 272 3.06 -18.21 -16.98
N GLY A 273 4.05 -18.12 -17.88
CA GLY A 273 5.36 -17.51 -17.60
C GLY A 273 6.62 -18.40 -17.67
N CYS A 274 6.57 -19.69 -18.03
CA CYS A 274 7.80 -20.49 -18.20
C CYS A 274 7.93 -21.07 -19.63
N PRO A 275 8.94 -20.67 -20.43
CA PRO A 275 9.14 -21.17 -21.79
C PRO A 275 9.46 -22.68 -21.83
N SER A 276 8.82 -23.39 -22.75
CA SER A 276 9.14 -24.78 -23.11
C SER A 276 9.85 -24.82 -24.46
N TYR A 277 10.93 -25.59 -24.56
CA TYR A 277 11.78 -25.65 -25.75
C TYR A 277 11.43 -26.81 -26.70
N GLY A 278 10.88 -27.92 -26.20
CA GLY A 278 10.61 -29.04 -27.10
C GLY A 278 10.31 -30.36 -26.42
N ILE A 279 10.34 -31.41 -27.25
CA ILE A 279 10.16 -32.81 -26.86
C ILE A 279 11.41 -33.60 -27.25
N SER A 280 11.82 -34.52 -26.40
CA SER A 280 12.83 -35.53 -26.69
C SER A 280 12.29 -36.92 -26.33
N GLN A 281 13.03 -37.97 -26.64
CA GLN A 281 12.73 -39.32 -26.19
C GLN A 281 14.02 -40.02 -25.75
N ASN A 282 13.99 -40.60 -24.55
CA ASN A 282 15.11 -41.40 -24.07
C ASN A 282 15.23 -42.68 -24.93
N PRO A 283 16.39 -42.96 -25.55
CA PRO A 283 16.55 -44.10 -26.43
C PRO A 283 16.51 -45.45 -25.69
N ASP A 284 16.85 -45.47 -24.40
CA ASP A 284 16.94 -46.67 -23.57
C ASP A 284 15.57 -46.99 -22.93
N THR A 285 14.93 -46.00 -22.29
CA THR A 285 13.64 -46.21 -21.60
C THR A 285 12.43 -46.06 -22.52
N LYS A 286 12.61 -45.46 -23.71
CA LYS A 286 11.55 -45.03 -24.64
C LYS A 286 10.60 -43.97 -24.09
N ASP A 287 10.87 -43.41 -22.91
CA ASP A 287 10.05 -42.35 -22.33
C ASP A 287 10.20 -41.04 -23.10
N TYR A 288 9.08 -40.36 -23.36
CA TYR A 288 9.09 -38.99 -23.86
C TYR A 288 9.52 -38.02 -22.77
N ILE A 289 10.24 -36.97 -23.15
CA ILE A 289 10.81 -35.97 -22.26
C ILE A 289 10.34 -34.60 -22.73
N LEU A 290 9.74 -33.82 -21.83
CA LEU A 290 9.47 -32.40 -22.08
C LEU A 290 10.67 -31.56 -21.62
N VAL A 291 11.09 -30.64 -22.48
CA VAL A 291 12.27 -29.79 -22.26
C VAL A 291 11.82 -28.37 -21.93
N PHE A 292 12.16 -27.89 -20.74
CA PHE A 292 11.79 -26.57 -20.22
C PHE A 292 13.03 -25.72 -19.92
N LYS A 293 12.84 -24.40 -19.87
CA LYS A 293 13.85 -23.48 -19.31
C LYS A 293 14.15 -23.82 -17.85
N ILE A 294 15.39 -23.61 -17.40
CA ILE A 294 15.86 -23.99 -16.05
C ILE A 294 15.02 -23.38 -14.90
N GLU A 295 14.40 -22.22 -15.13
CA GLU A 295 13.53 -21.53 -14.18
C GLU A 295 12.32 -22.37 -13.75
N TYR A 296 11.91 -23.36 -14.57
CA TYR A 296 10.88 -24.33 -14.24
C TYR A 296 11.14 -24.99 -12.86
N ILE A 297 12.38 -25.29 -12.49
CA ILE A 297 12.69 -25.97 -11.22
C ILE A 297 12.33 -25.11 -9.98
N LYS A 298 12.18 -23.79 -10.13
CA LYS A 298 11.78 -22.90 -9.03
C LYS A 298 10.29 -22.98 -8.74
N LEU A 299 9.48 -23.12 -9.78
CA LEU A 299 8.01 -23.06 -9.72
C LEU A 299 7.39 -24.43 -9.46
N TYR A 300 8.10 -25.50 -9.79
CA TYR A 300 7.60 -26.86 -9.72
C TYR A 300 8.35 -27.67 -8.69
N CYS A 301 7.60 -28.56 -8.06
CA CYS A 301 8.13 -29.42 -7.03
C CYS A 301 9.02 -30.49 -7.61
N LYS A 302 10.22 -30.57 -7.06
CA LYS A 302 11.25 -31.55 -7.44
C LYS A 302 10.82 -33.01 -7.26
N LYS A 303 9.89 -33.27 -6.34
CA LYS A 303 9.39 -34.63 -6.03
C LYS A 303 8.22 -35.10 -6.88
N CYS A 304 7.30 -34.21 -7.27
CA CYS A 304 6.06 -34.56 -7.98
C CYS A 304 5.98 -33.97 -9.39
N GLY A 305 6.83 -32.98 -9.69
CA GLY A 305 6.76 -32.17 -10.92
C GLY A 305 5.48 -31.33 -11.06
N ASN A 306 4.69 -31.16 -9.98
CA ASN A 306 3.51 -30.27 -9.94
C ASN A 306 3.88 -28.89 -9.42
N LYS A 307 3.10 -27.88 -9.82
CA LYS A 307 3.32 -26.47 -9.41
C LYS A 307 3.18 -26.32 -7.90
N TYR A 308 4.05 -25.51 -7.30
CA TYR A 308 3.90 -25.09 -5.91
C TYR A 308 2.69 -24.16 -5.73
N GLY A 309 2.01 -24.25 -4.58
CA GLY A 309 0.92 -23.31 -4.24
C GLY A 309 1.41 -21.89 -3.93
N SER A 310 2.65 -21.76 -3.46
CA SER A 310 3.33 -20.50 -3.12
C SER A 310 4.83 -20.68 -3.42
N GLU A 311 5.45 -19.70 -4.09
CA GLU A 311 6.90 -19.72 -4.37
C GLU A 311 7.76 -19.63 -3.11
N ARG A 312 7.25 -18.95 -2.08
CA ARG A 312 7.95 -18.73 -0.80
C ARG A 312 8.06 -20.03 0.01
N ASP A 313 6.97 -20.78 0.08
CA ASP A 313 6.84 -21.91 1.02
C ASP A 313 7.12 -23.26 0.35
N LYS A 314 7.22 -23.31 -0.99
CA LYS A 314 7.49 -24.53 -1.77
C LYS A 314 6.59 -25.72 -1.39
N TRP A 315 5.31 -25.45 -1.15
CA TRP A 315 4.29 -26.42 -0.78
C TRP A 315 3.71 -27.14 -2.02
N CYS A 316 4.03 -28.44 -2.26
CA CYS A 316 3.38 -29.26 -3.31
C CYS A 316 2.20 -30.00 -2.70
N LYS A 317 0.99 -29.45 -2.81
CA LYS A 317 -0.25 -30.09 -2.33
C LYS A 317 -0.34 -31.57 -2.74
N PRO A 318 -0.07 -31.97 -4.00
CA PRO A 318 -0.03 -33.38 -4.38
C PRO A 318 1.01 -34.23 -3.64
N CYS A 319 2.23 -33.72 -3.40
CA CYS A 319 3.25 -34.43 -2.62
C CYS A 319 2.83 -34.60 -1.17
N HIS A 320 2.28 -33.56 -0.56
CA HIS A 320 1.86 -33.61 0.83
C HIS A 320 0.63 -34.53 0.99
N ILE A 321 -0.34 -34.47 0.06
CA ILE A 321 -1.44 -35.44 0.01
C ILE A 321 -0.92 -36.87 -0.19
N ASN A 322 0.04 -37.08 -1.09
CA ASN A 322 0.60 -38.42 -1.32
C ASN A 322 1.36 -38.91 -0.08
N TYR A 323 2.20 -38.07 0.52
CA TYR A 323 2.86 -38.38 1.79
C TYR A 323 1.85 -38.77 2.87
N LEU A 324 0.75 -38.02 2.99
CA LEU A 324 -0.33 -38.31 3.95
C LEU A 324 -1.08 -39.60 3.60
N LYS A 325 -1.20 -39.96 2.32
CA LYS A 325 -1.77 -41.25 1.89
C LYS A 325 -0.83 -42.40 2.22
N THR A 326 0.43 -42.33 1.78
CA THR A 326 1.41 -43.43 1.86
C THR A 326 1.88 -43.71 3.28
N ASN A 327 2.15 -42.68 4.09
CA ASN A 327 2.68 -42.87 5.44
C ASN A 327 1.60 -43.10 6.51
N PHE A 328 0.31 -42.93 6.16
CA PHE A 328 -0.81 -43.15 7.08
C PHE A 328 -1.83 -44.14 6.52
N THR A 329 -1.44 -45.01 5.59
CA THR A 329 -2.22 -46.17 5.11
C THR A 329 -2.54 -47.16 6.23
N ASN A 330 -1.70 -47.22 7.26
CA ASN A 330 -1.84 -48.16 8.39
C ASN A 330 -2.77 -47.65 9.50
N ARG A 331 -3.34 -46.43 9.37
CA ARG A 331 -4.33 -45.86 10.30
C ARG A 331 -5.71 -45.80 9.65
N THR A 332 -6.24 -46.97 9.31
CA THR A 332 -7.61 -47.14 8.85
C THR A 332 -8.52 -47.54 10.01
N SER A 333 -9.77 -47.10 9.94
CA SER A 333 -10.82 -47.54 10.86
C SER A 333 -11.30 -48.96 10.56
N GLY A 334 -11.08 -49.46 9.34
CA GLY A 334 -11.67 -50.70 8.85
C GLY A 334 -13.11 -50.53 8.34
N ASN A 335 -13.65 -49.29 8.36
CA ASN A 335 -14.94 -48.93 7.81
C ASN A 335 -14.75 -48.03 6.58
N GLU A 336 -15.15 -48.50 5.40
CA GLU A 336 -14.96 -47.78 4.13
C GLU A 336 -15.54 -46.36 4.14
N LYS A 337 -16.68 -46.14 4.79
CA LYS A 337 -17.32 -44.81 4.82
C LYS A 337 -16.54 -43.81 5.68
N ILE A 338 -15.96 -44.26 6.80
CA ILE A 338 -15.14 -43.43 7.69
C ILE A 338 -13.80 -43.13 7.04
N ASP A 339 -13.18 -44.16 6.49
CA ASP A 339 -11.90 -44.03 5.79
C ASP A 339 -12.07 -43.10 4.57
N GLY A 340 -13.21 -43.20 3.86
CA GLY A 340 -13.61 -42.27 2.81
C GLY A 340 -13.77 -40.82 3.29
N LEU A 341 -14.41 -40.58 4.44
CA LEU A 341 -14.54 -39.24 5.02
C LEU A 341 -13.19 -38.66 5.46
N ILE A 342 -12.34 -39.46 6.10
CA ILE A 342 -10.98 -39.04 6.50
C ILE A 342 -10.16 -38.67 5.26
N GLN A 343 -10.26 -39.47 4.20
CA GLN A 343 -9.62 -39.17 2.93
C GLN A 343 -10.17 -37.89 2.31
N GLU A 344 -11.49 -37.67 2.30
CA GLU A 344 -12.11 -36.42 1.84
C GLU A 344 -11.53 -35.20 2.59
N MET A 345 -11.38 -35.30 3.91
CA MET A 345 -10.86 -34.21 4.74
C MET A 345 -9.36 -33.97 4.51
N ARG A 346 -8.54 -35.01 4.34
CA ARG A 346 -7.11 -34.88 3.98
C ARG A 346 -6.91 -34.20 2.62
N LEU A 347 -7.83 -34.38 1.66
CA LEU A 347 -7.79 -33.72 0.35
C LEU A 347 -8.10 -32.21 0.41
N LYS A 348 -8.73 -31.74 1.49
CA LYS A 348 -9.07 -30.32 1.71
C LYS A 348 -7.89 -29.48 2.22
N ILE A 349 -6.78 -30.09 2.60
CA ILE A 349 -5.55 -29.39 3.00
C ILE A 349 -5.04 -28.54 1.82
N ASN A 350 -4.83 -27.24 2.06
CA ASN A 350 -4.42 -26.27 1.06
C ASN A 350 -3.13 -25.54 1.45
N LYS A 351 -2.88 -25.32 2.75
CA LYS A 351 -1.71 -24.61 3.26
C LYS A 351 -0.99 -25.38 4.38
N PRO A 352 0.27 -25.02 4.70
CA PRO A 352 1.06 -25.71 5.73
C PRO A 352 0.40 -25.80 7.11
N ASP A 353 -0.35 -24.76 7.52
CA ASP A 353 -0.94 -24.67 8.85
C ASP A 353 -2.30 -25.37 9.00
N ASP A 354 -2.80 -26.01 7.93
CA ASP A 354 -4.08 -26.72 7.99
C ASP A 354 -3.95 -28.01 8.84
N THR A 355 -4.95 -28.27 9.68
CA THR A 355 -4.97 -29.45 10.56
C THR A 355 -5.19 -30.73 9.76
N VAL A 356 -4.37 -31.76 10.01
CA VAL A 356 -4.52 -33.09 9.40
C VAL A 356 -5.59 -33.88 10.13
N TYR A 357 -6.58 -34.37 9.39
CA TYR A 357 -7.66 -35.20 9.92
C TYR A 357 -7.26 -36.69 9.88
N GLU A 358 -7.43 -37.40 10.99
CA GLU A 358 -6.92 -38.78 11.15
C GLU A 358 -7.94 -39.74 11.78
N TRP A 359 -7.76 -41.05 11.53
CA TRP A 359 -8.27 -42.07 12.44
C TRP A 359 -7.29 -42.20 13.60
N ILE A 360 -7.80 -42.13 14.82
CA ILE A 360 -7.00 -42.20 16.03
C ILE A 360 -7.38 -43.49 16.76
N PRO A 361 -6.49 -44.48 16.86
CA PRO A 361 -6.74 -45.68 17.63
C PRO A 361 -7.04 -45.33 19.09
N TYR A 362 -8.08 -45.94 19.67
CA TYR A 362 -8.53 -45.56 21.01
C TYR A 362 -7.47 -45.81 22.11
N ASN A 363 -6.57 -46.77 21.91
CA ASN A 363 -5.46 -47.06 22.82
C ASN A 363 -4.37 -45.96 22.85
N GLU A 364 -4.40 -44.99 21.93
CA GLU A 364 -3.53 -43.81 21.95
C GLU A 364 -3.93 -42.78 23.01
N PHE A 365 -5.13 -42.93 23.58
CA PHE A 365 -5.66 -42.06 24.61
C PHE A 365 -5.28 -42.58 25.99
N ILE A 366 -4.56 -41.75 26.75
CA ILE A 366 -4.18 -42.05 28.14
C ILE A 366 -4.84 -41.06 29.09
N ASN A 367 -5.09 -41.49 30.33
CA ASN A 367 -5.77 -40.68 31.33
C ASN A 367 -7.16 -40.21 30.87
N VAL A 368 -7.92 -41.13 30.26
CA VAL A 368 -9.31 -40.91 29.84
C VAL A 368 -10.15 -40.60 31.10
N LYS A 369 -10.70 -39.39 31.16
CA LYS A 369 -11.54 -38.88 32.26
C LYS A 369 -12.87 -38.44 31.72
N GLU A 370 -13.94 -39.15 32.10
CA GLU A 370 -15.31 -38.81 31.75
C GLU A 370 -15.72 -37.49 32.41
N ILE A 371 -16.44 -36.64 31.66
CA ILE A 371 -16.85 -35.30 32.12
C ILE A 371 -18.38 -35.14 32.08
N GLY A 372 -19.09 -35.99 31.34
CA GLY A 372 -20.55 -36.14 31.32
C GLY A 372 -20.97 -37.19 30.28
N ASP A 373 -22.27 -37.38 30.08
CA ASP A 373 -22.85 -38.48 29.28
C ASP A 373 -22.24 -38.65 27.89
N SER A 374 -21.74 -37.57 27.26
CA SER A 374 -21.21 -37.60 25.87
C SER A 374 -19.80 -37.02 25.67
N LEU A 375 -19.12 -36.55 26.71
CA LEU A 375 -17.85 -35.83 26.58
C LEU A 375 -16.80 -36.32 27.58
N THR A 376 -15.61 -36.59 27.09
CA THR A 376 -14.48 -37.13 27.87
C THR A 376 -13.19 -36.36 27.53
N THR A 377 -12.33 -36.06 28.52
CA THR A 377 -10.98 -35.52 28.24
C THR A 377 -9.94 -36.61 28.33
N THR A 378 -8.90 -36.48 27.52
CA THR A 378 -7.78 -37.42 27.52
C THR A 378 -6.50 -36.74 27.02
N ILE A 379 -5.36 -37.40 27.19
CA ILE A 379 -4.11 -37.03 26.53
C ILE A 379 -3.95 -37.96 25.33
N TRP A 380 -3.80 -37.38 24.14
CA TRP A 380 -3.42 -38.12 22.96
C TRP A 380 -1.90 -38.23 22.92
N ARG A 381 -1.37 -39.45 23.12
CA ARG A 381 0.06 -39.73 23.24
C ARG A 381 0.83 -39.28 22.00
N ASP A 382 0.40 -39.70 20.83
CA ASP A 382 1.05 -39.32 19.58
C ASP A 382 0.77 -37.88 19.16
N GLY A 383 -0.42 -37.37 19.49
CA GLY A 383 -0.85 -36.01 19.21
C GLY A 383 -0.98 -35.66 17.72
N PRO A 384 -1.46 -34.44 17.39
CA PRO A 384 -1.80 -34.05 16.04
C PRO A 384 -0.57 -33.90 15.15
N LEU A 385 -0.73 -34.25 13.87
CA LEU A 385 0.26 -34.03 12.84
C LEU A 385 0.14 -32.61 12.27
N TYR A 386 1.26 -31.91 12.16
CA TYR A 386 1.36 -30.61 11.50
C TYR A 386 2.63 -30.54 10.66
N TYR A 387 2.67 -29.60 9.70
CA TYR A 387 3.85 -29.42 8.86
C TYR A 387 4.74 -28.30 9.42
N ASP A 388 5.97 -28.66 9.80
CA ASP A 388 6.98 -27.69 10.21
C ASP A 388 7.57 -27.03 8.95
N THR A 389 7.30 -25.74 8.74
CA THR A 389 7.73 -24.99 7.56
C THR A 389 9.23 -24.70 7.55
N ASP A 390 9.86 -24.59 8.73
CA ASP A 390 11.29 -24.32 8.88
C ASP A 390 12.11 -25.59 8.60
N ARG A 391 11.67 -26.74 9.12
CA ARG A 391 12.32 -28.04 8.91
C ARG A 391 11.85 -28.76 7.65
N ARG A 392 10.72 -28.34 7.07
CA ARG A 392 10.07 -28.92 5.89
C ARG A 392 9.69 -30.39 6.04
N GLU A 393 9.23 -30.76 7.22
CA GLU A 393 8.85 -32.12 7.57
C GLU A 393 7.53 -32.17 8.35
N TRP A 394 6.80 -33.27 8.20
CA TRP A 394 5.60 -33.51 8.98
C TRP A 394 6.01 -33.98 10.37
N THR A 395 5.69 -33.19 11.39
CA THR A 395 6.03 -33.46 12.79
C THR A 395 4.76 -33.64 13.60
N ARG A 396 4.83 -34.43 14.67
CA ARG A 396 3.75 -34.58 15.63
C ARG A 396 4.02 -33.78 16.89
N GLU A 397 3.00 -33.10 17.37
CA GLU A 397 3.01 -32.52 18.71
C GLU A 397 2.54 -33.59 19.71
N SER A 398 3.45 -34.40 20.26
CA SER A 398 3.09 -35.49 21.16
C SER A 398 2.53 -35.02 22.51
N TYR A 399 1.75 -35.88 23.16
CA TYR A 399 1.13 -35.67 24.47
C TYR A 399 0.17 -34.47 24.54
N VAL A 400 -0.56 -34.22 23.46
CA VAL A 400 -1.54 -33.12 23.40
C VAL A 400 -2.83 -33.50 24.12
N LYS A 401 -3.33 -32.57 24.94
CA LYS A 401 -4.62 -32.71 25.61
C LYS A 401 -5.76 -32.51 24.60
N VAL A 402 -6.68 -33.49 24.53
CA VAL A 402 -7.82 -33.48 23.61
C VAL A 402 -9.13 -33.82 24.33
N CYS A 403 -10.23 -33.54 23.65
CA CYS A 403 -11.57 -33.94 24.08
C CYS A 403 -12.14 -34.97 23.10
N LEU A 404 -12.77 -36.00 23.65
CA LEU A 404 -13.48 -37.07 22.97
C LEU A 404 -14.98 -36.77 23.09
N ASN A 405 -15.63 -36.50 21.96
CA ASN A 405 -17.07 -36.27 21.88
C ASN A 405 -17.74 -37.53 21.30
N TYR A 406 -18.46 -38.25 22.14
CA TYR A 406 -19.13 -39.50 21.78
C TYR A 406 -20.43 -39.22 21.01
N LEU A 407 -20.57 -39.87 19.87
CA LEU A 407 -21.75 -39.76 19.01
C LEU A 407 -22.71 -40.93 19.31
N HIS A 408 -23.38 -40.87 20.47
CA HIS A 408 -24.27 -41.96 20.95
C HIS A 408 -25.45 -42.26 20.00
N ASN A 409 -25.96 -43.50 20.08
CA ASN A 409 -27.07 -44.07 19.31
C ASN A 409 -26.80 -44.28 17.81
N LEU A 410 -25.53 -44.41 17.43
CA LEU A 410 -25.11 -44.51 16.03
C LEU A 410 -24.12 -45.67 15.87
N GLN A 411 -24.63 -46.90 15.98
CA GLN A 411 -23.84 -48.11 15.76
C GLN A 411 -23.48 -48.29 14.28
N ASP A 412 -24.34 -47.81 13.38
CA ASP A 412 -24.09 -47.76 11.93
C ASP A 412 -23.64 -46.36 11.50
N PHE A 413 -22.54 -46.29 10.77
CA PHE A 413 -22.05 -45.03 10.19
C PHE A 413 -22.89 -44.66 8.96
N THR A 414 -24.05 -44.02 9.20
CA THR A 414 -25.00 -43.58 8.16
C THR A 414 -24.63 -42.21 7.58
N ASP A 415 -25.24 -41.84 6.46
CA ASP A 415 -25.02 -40.53 5.82
C ASP A 415 -25.49 -39.37 6.73
N GLU A 416 -26.43 -39.63 7.64
CA GLU A 416 -26.85 -38.69 8.67
C GLU A 416 -25.72 -38.37 9.66
N VAL A 417 -24.94 -39.38 10.07
CA VAL A 417 -23.75 -39.20 10.92
C VAL A 417 -22.68 -38.39 10.20
N ILE A 418 -22.45 -38.70 8.91
CA ILE A 418 -21.49 -37.97 8.07
C ILE A 418 -21.90 -36.50 7.98
N ASN A 419 -23.18 -36.22 7.73
CA ASN A 419 -23.70 -34.85 7.66
C ASN A 419 -23.59 -34.13 9.00
N LYS A 420 -23.83 -34.82 10.11
CA LYS A 420 -23.64 -34.30 11.47
C LYS A 420 -22.17 -33.94 11.71
N ILE A 421 -21.23 -34.83 11.38
CA ILE A 421 -19.79 -34.55 11.47
C ILE A 421 -19.40 -33.37 10.56
N LYS A 422 -19.87 -33.33 9.31
CA LYS A 422 -19.64 -32.21 8.38
C LYS A 422 -20.20 -30.88 8.91
N SER A 423 -21.33 -30.89 9.60
CA SER A 423 -21.90 -29.68 10.24
C SER A 423 -21.02 -29.14 11.37
N TYR A 424 -20.36 -30.02 12.14
CA TYR A 424 -19.38 -29.60 13.15
C TYR A 424 -18.12 -28.99 12.53
N LEU A 425 -17.82 -29.34 11.27
CA LEU A 425 -16.66 -28.87 10.52
C LEU A 425 -16.92 -27.54 9.76
N LEU A 426 -18.17 -27.25 9.37
CA LEU A 426 -18.54 -26.05 8.61
C LEU A 426 -18.83 -24.81 9.47
N GLY A 427 -18.89 -24.95 10.80
CA GLY A 427 -19.28 -23.89 11.74
C GLY A 427 -18.13 -23.12 12.40
N TYR A 428 -17.43 -22.26 11.64
CA TYR A 428 -16.54 -21.16 12.10
C TYR A 428 -15.23 -21.51 12.88
N TYR A 429 -14.26 -20.58 12.73
CA TYR A 429 -12.81 -20.62 12.99
C TYR A 429 -12.27 -20.99 14.39
N ASP A 430 -13.10 -21.34 15.39
CA ASP A 430 -12.66 -21.29 16.80
C ASP A 430 -12.29 -22.62 17.47
N CYS A 431 -12.45 -23.79 16.82
CA CYS A 431 -11.93 -25.04 17.37
C CYS A 431 -11.68 -26.13 16.30
N PRO A 432 -10.44 -26.37 15.87
CA PRO A 432 -10.14 -27.45 14.93
C PRO A 432 -10.38 -28.83 15.56
N SER A 433 -10.95 -29.74 14.78
CA SER A 433 -11.05 -31.17 15.08
C SER A 433 -9.88 -31.91 14.45
N TYR A 434 -9.38 -32.93 15.15
CA TYR A 434 -8.18 -33.68 14.77
C TYR A 434 -8.50 -35.00 14.07
N GLY A 435 -9.69 -35.57 14.31
CA GLY A 435 -10.00 -36.87 13.75
C GLY A 435 -11.18 -37.58 14.37
N ILE A 436 -11.31 -38.86 14.02
CA ILE A 436 -12.34 -39.78 14.52
C ILE A 436 -11.63 -40.96 15.20
N SER A 437 -12.23 -41.47 16.27
CA SER A 437 -11.88 -42.72 16.93
C SER A 437 -13.15 -43.56 17.10
N GLN A 438 -13.01 -44.82 17.47
CA GLN A 438 -14.13 -45.63 17.95
C GLN A 438 -13.75 -46.28 19.27
N ASN A 439 -14.67 -46.26 20.23
CA ASN A 439 -14.49 -47.00 21.46
C ASN A 439 -14.56 -48.51 21.17
N PRO A 440 -13.53 -49.31 21.50
CA PRO A 440 -13.51 -50.74 21.18
C PRO A 440 -14.59 -51.53 21.93
N ASP A 441 -15.01 -51.06 23.10
CA ASP A 441 -15.97 -51.74 23.99
C ASP A 441 -17.41 -51.39 23.63
N THR A 442 -17.73 -50.09 23.49
CA THR A 442 -19.11 -49.65 23.19
C THR A 442 -19.46 -49.62 21.71
N LYS A 443 -18.44 -49.67 20.84
CA LYS A 443 -18.53 -49.43 19.38
C LYS A 443 -18.99 -48.02 18.98
N ASP A 444 -19.14 -47.09 19.93
CA ASP A 444 -19.51 -45.71 19.63
C ASP A 444 -18.38 -44.98 18.89
N TYR A 445 -18.76 -44.21 17.87
CA TYR A 445 -17.84 -43.30 17.19
C TYR A 445 -17.61 -42.03 18.02
N ILE A 446 -16.36 -41.60 18.04
CA ILE A 446 -15.86 -40.49 18.84
C ILE A 446 -15.24 -39.45 17.92
N LEU A 447 -15.69 -38.21 18.02
CA LEU A 447 -15.02 -37.08 17.39
C LEU A 447 -13.93 -36.54 18.33
N VAL A 448 -12.69 -36.45 17.83
CA VAL A 448 -11.53 -35.97 18.60
C VAL A 448 -11.30 -34.50 18.28
N VAL A 449 -11.39 -33.64 19.30
CA VAL A 449 -11.36 -32.18 19.15
C VAL A 449 -10.40 -31.53 20.15
N LYS A 450 -9.95 -30.31 19.84
CA LYS A 450 -9.05 -29.54 20.73
C LYS A 450 -9.67 -29.32 22.11
N ALA A 451 -8.84 -29.32 23.16
CA ALA A 451 -9.29 -29.29 24.57
C ALA A 451 -10.26 -28.14 24.92
N ASN A 452 -10.18 -27.02 24.19
CA ASN A 452 -11.02 -25.86 24.41
C ASN A 452 -12.51 -26.09 24.05
N TYR A 453 -12.84 -27.18 23.34
CA TYR A 453 -14.20 -27.55 22.95
C TYR A 453 -15.18 -27.66 24.14
N ILE A 454 -14.73 -28.18 25.29
CA ILE A 454 -15.60 -28.37 26.49
C ILE A 454 -16.13 -27.04 27.07
N LYS A 455 -15.49 -25.92 26.72
CA LYS A 455 -16.00 -24.60 27.13
C LYS A 455 -17.27 -24.21 26.37
N LEU A 456 -17.50 -24.76 25.19
CA LEU A 456 -18.52 -24.32 24.24
C LEU A 456 -19.73 -25.26 24.11
N TYR A 457 -19.65 -26.51 24.61
CA TYR A 457 -20.69 -27.54 24.38
C TYR A 457 -21.16 -28.22 25.68
N CYS A 458 -22.43 -28.62 25.69
CA CYS A 458 -23.09 -29.23 26.85
C CYS A 458 -22.67 -30.68 27.07
N LYS A 459 -22.28 -30.97 28.32
CA LYS A 459 -21.80 -32.28 28.77
C LYS A 459 -22.84 -33.41 28.66
N LYS A 460 -24.14 -33.08 28.77
CA LYS A 460 -25.25 -34.04 28.71
C LYS A 460 -25.69 -34.33 27.27
N CYS A 461 -25.99 -33.28 26.50
CA CYS A 461 -26.65 -33.38 25.20
C CYS A 461 -25.69 -33.23 24.00
N GLY A 462 -24.42 -32.85 24.20
CA GLY A 462 -23.45 -32.60 23.12
C GLY A 462 -23.71 -31.33 22.29
N ASN A 463 -24.79 -30.59 22.55
CA ASN A 463 -25.14 -29.37 21.81
C ASN A 463 -24.37 -28.14 22.30
N LYS A 464 -24.13 -27.18 21.40
CA LYS A 464 -23.43 -25.91 21.71
C LYS A 464 -24.25 -25.08 22.72
N TYR A 465 -23.57 -24.50 23.71
CA TYR A 465 -24.17 -23.49 24.58
C TYR A 465 -24.50 -22.23 23.76
N LYS A 466 -25.64 -21.59 24.08
CA LYS A 466 -26.13 -20.44 23.32
C LYS A 466 -25.33 -19.14 23.57
N SER A 467 -24.55 -19.08 24.66
CA SER A 467 -23.79 -17.91 25.10
C SER A 467 -22.39 -18.31 25.57
N THR A 468 -21.38 -17.52 25.21
CA THR A 468 -20.02 -17.63 25.73
C THR A 468 -19.94 -16.93 27.08
N ILE A 469 -19.72 -17.74 28.13
CA ILE A 469 -18.95 -17.47 29.36
C ILE A 469 -19.69 -17.55 30.70
N LEU A 470 -21.02 -17.39 30.84
CA LEU A 470 -21.63 -17.44 32.20
C LEU A 470 -22.84 -18.36 32.43
N ASP A 471 -23.64 -18.72 31.43
CA ASP A 471 -24.81 -19.61 31.64
C ASP A 471 -24.74 -20.87 30.77
N LYS A 472 -24.27 -21.98 31.37
CA LYS A 472 -24.10 -23.27 30.69
C LYS A 472 -25.35 -24.15 30.78
N TRP A 473 -26.46 -23.78 30.14
CA TRP A 473 -27.63 -24.67 30.03
C TRP A 473 -28.07 -24.94 28.57
N CYS A 474 -28.54 -26.17 28.31
CA CYS A 474 -28.94 -26.69 27.00
C CYS A 474 -30.46 -26.54 26.85
N LYS A 475 -30.94 -25.67 25.93
CA LYS A 475 -32.39 -25.41 25.74
C LYS A 475 -33.20 -26.69 25.45
N SER A 476 -32.62 -27.63 24.71
CA SER A 476 -33.26 -28.93 24.42
C SER A 476 -33.43 -29.80 25.67
N CYS A 477 -32.59 -29.65 26.70
CA CYS A 477 -32.73 -30.37 27.96
C CYS A 477 -33.77 -29.74 28.91
N MET A 478 -34.21 -28.50 28.67
CA MET A 478 -35.15 -27.78 29.54
C MET A 478 -36.62 -28.16 29.29
N ASN A 479 -36.99 -28.49 28.05
CA ASN A 479 -38.37 -28.83 27.67
C ASN A 479 -38.86 -30.17 28.27
N CYS A 480 -37.98 -31.03 28.79
CA CYS A 480 -38.33 -32.32 29.38
C CYS A 480 -38.79 -32.24 30.86
N LEU A 481 -38.82 -31.05 31.47
CA LEU A 481 -38.92 -30.88 32.93
C LEU A 481 -40.21 -30.19 33.45
N LYS A 482 -41.31 -30.17 32.67
CA LYS A 482 -42.60 -29.60 33.11
C LYS A 482 -43.26 -30.33 34.30
N ASN A 483 -42.87 -31.56 34.63
CA ASN A 483 -43.65 -32.45 35.50
C ASN A 483 -43.10 -32.67 36.92
N ASP A 484 -41.92 -32.14 37.29
CA ASP A 484 -41.24 -32.50 38.55
C ASP A 484 -41.26 -31.41 39.65
N PHE A 485 -41.95 -30.28 39.45
CA PHE A 485 -41.98 -29.21 40.46
C PHE A 485 -43.09 -29.41 41.49
N ILE A 486 -42.74 -29.65 42.75
CA ILE A 486 -43.70 -29.61 43.87
C ILE A 486 -44.10 -28.15 44.12
N SER A 487 -45.37 -27.81 43.91
CA SER A 487 -45.87 -26.43 44.04
C SER A 487 -46.01 -26.02 45.51
N ARG A 488 -45.05 -25.25 46.03
CA ARG A 488 -45.25 -24.44 47.24
C ARG A 488 -46.05 -23.17 46.86
N THR A 489 -47.20 -22.98 47.51
CA THR A 489 -48.11 -21.82 47.32
C THR A 489 -48.00 -20.87 48.51
N SER A 490 -48.14 -19.57 48.26
CA SER A 490 -48.23 -18.54 49.29
C SER A 490 -49.62 -18.39 49.90
N GLY A 491 -50.63 -19.07 49.34
CA GLY A 491 -52.05 -18.86 49.69
C GLY A 491 -52.61 -17.53 49.17
N ASN A 492 -51.89 -16.82 48.29
CA ASN A 492 -52.32 -15.57 47.67
C ASN A 492 -52.18 -15.71 46.15
N GLU A 493 -53.31 -15.79 45.46
CA GLU A 493 -53.40 -16.06 44.02
C GLU A 493 -52.50 -15.13 43.18
N LYS A 494 -52.46 -13.84 43.50
CA LYS A 494 -51.62 -12.87 42.78
C LYS A 494 -50.12 -13.13 42.96
N ILE A 495 -49.69 -13.53 44.15
CA ILE A 495 -48.28 -13.85 44.44
C ILE A 495 -47.90 -15.18 43.78
N ASP A 496 -48.80 -16.16 43.81
CA ASP A 496 -48.58 -17.45 43.16
C ASP A 496 -48.49 -17.32 41.63
N ASP A 497 -49.32 -16.49 41.01
CA ASP A 497 -49.24 -16.15 39.58
C ASP A 497 -47.93 -15.44 39.23
N PHE A 498 -47.49 -14.50 40.07
CA PHE A 498 -46.20 -13.85 39.90
C PHE A 498 -45.03 -14.84 39.97
N ILE A 499 -45.06 -15.77 40.93
CA ILE A 499 -44.05 -16.84 41.05
C ILE A 499 -44.06 -17.74 39.82
N GLN A 500 -45.23 -18.14 39.31
CA GLN A 500 -45.33 -18.92 38.08
C GLN A 500 -44.74 -18.19 36.87
N LYS A 501 -45.03 -16.90 36.71
CA LYS A 501 -44.43 -16.05 35.66
C LYS A 501 -42.90 -16.01 35.78
N MET A 502 -42.37 -15.91 36.99
CA MET A 502 -40.92 -15.89 37.24
C MET A 502 -40.25 -17.24 36.96
N ARG A 503 -40.93 -18.38 37.22
CA ARG A 503 -40.42 -19.74 36.90
C ARG A 503 -40.23 -19.99 35.40
N LEU A 504 -40.95 -19.26 34.55
CA LEU A 504 -40.82 -19.37 33.09
C LEU A 504 -39.64 -18.57 32.52
N LYS A 505 -38.98 -17.73 33.34
CA LYS A 505 -37.77 -17.01 32.94
C LYS A 505 -36.55 -17.95 33.01
N PRO A 506 -35.54 -17.76 32.13
CA PRO A 506 -34.36 -18.63 32.04
C PRO A 506 -33.34 -18.36 33.16
N GLU A 507 -33.75 -18.40 34.42
CA GLU A 507 -32.93 -18.10 35.61
C GLU A 507 -32.68 -19.38 36.44
N ASN A 508 -31.47 -19.55 37.00
CA ASN A 508 -31.09 -20.66 37.89
C ASN A 508 -30.42 -20.05 39.15
N PRO A 509 -30.94 -20.28 40.36
CA PRO A 509 -32.01 -21.21 40.76
C PRO A 509 -33.42 -20.78 40.37
N VAL A 510 -34.37 -21.70 40.55
CA VAL A 510 -35.81 -21.44 40.37
C VAL A 510 -36.32 -20.51 41.44
N PHE A 511 -37.06 -19.47 41.03
CA PHE A 511 -37.77 -18.58 41.93
C PHE A 511 -39.01 -19.29 42.51
N GLU A 512 -39.10 -19.41 43.84
CA GLU A 512 -40.20 -20.12 44.51
C GLU A 512 -40.74 -19.42 45.78
N TRP A 513 -41.87 -19.91 46.30
CA TRP A 513 -42.31 -19.55 47.65
C TRP A 513 -41.59 -20.42 48.69
N ILE A 514 -41.01 -19.78 49.70
CA ILE A 514 -40.30 -20.43 50.80
C ILE A 514 -41.10 -20.13 52.09
N PRO A 515 -41.73 -21.13 52.72
CA PRO A 515 -42.41 -20.93 53.99
C PRO A 515 -41.47 -20.40 55.08
N TYR A 516 -41.92 -19.43 55.88
CA TYR A 516 -41.05 -18.76 56.85
C TYR A 516 -40.49 -19.69 57.94
N ASN A 517 -41.23 -20.75 58.29
CA ASN A 517 -40.81 -21.77 59.24
C ASN A 517 -39.64 -22.65 58.75
N GLU A 518 -39.25 -22.53 57.48
CA GLU A 518 -38.04 -23.15 56.92
C GLU A 518 -36.75 -22.41 57.33
N PHE A 519 -36.86 -21.17 57.82
CA PHE A 519 -35.70 -20.39 58.26
C PHE A 519 -35.37 -20.67 59.73
N ILE A 520 -34.12 -21.08 59.99
CA ILE A 520 -33.59 -21.28 61.34
C ILE A 520 -32.30 -20.49 61.56
N ASN A 521 -31.95 -20.29 62.84
CA ASN A 521 -30.79 -19.50 63.26
C ASN A 521 -30.76 -18.11 62.62
N VAL A 522 -31.87 -17.39 62.71
CA VAL A 522 -32.00 -16.04 62.18
C VAL A 522 -31.02 -15.12 62.92
N LYS A 523 -30.02 -14.61 62.20
CA LYS A 523 -29.09 -13.60 62.69
C LYS A 523 -29.34 -12.32 61.93
N GLU A 524 -29.95 -11.37 62.61
CA GLU A 524 -30.12 -10.02 62.09
C GLU A 524 -28.75 -9.36 61.91
N ILE A 525 -28.63 -8.62 60.80
CA ILE A 525 -27.49 -7.75 60.51
C ILE A 525 -28.00 -6.33 60.77
N GLU A 526 -27.20 -5.53 61.48
CA GLU A 526 -27.49 -4.17 62.00
C GLU A 526 -28.57 -3.37 61.22
N ASP A 527 -29.48 -2.73 61.97
CA ASP A 527 -30.63 -1.90 61.54
C ASP A 527 -31.86 -2.61 60.90
N ASN A 528 -32.16 -3.85 61.32
CA ASN A 528 -33.41 -4.62 61.04
C ASN A 528 -33.77 -4.88 59.56
N CYS A 529 -32.98 -4.45 58.58
CA CYS A 529 -33.35 -4.54 57.16
C CYS A 529 -32.86 -5.83 56.47
N LEU A 530 -31.84 -6.51 57.01
CA LEU A 530 -31.25 -7.72 56.45
C LEU A 530 -30.99 -8.76 57.55
N ALA A 531 -31.27 -10.03 57.25
CA ALA A 531 -30.89 -11.14 58.11
C ALA A 531 -30.16 -12.22 57.32
N THR A 532 -29.23 -12.92 57.97
CA THR A 532 -28.69 -14.17 57.45
C THR A 532 -29.33 -15.32 58.18
N VAL A 533 -29.88 -16.26 57.41
CA VAL A 533 -30.60 -17.41 57.96
C VAL A 533 -30.11 -18.69 57.30
N VAL A 534 -30.30 -19.81 57.98
CA VAL A 534 -30.15 -21.13 57.37
C VAL A 534 -31.52 -21.59 56.92
N CYS A 535 -31.70 -21.74 55.61
CA CYS A 535 -32.91 -22.30 55.03
C CYS A 535 -32.80 -23.83 55.05
N LYS A 536 -33.62 -24.50 55.88
CA LYS A 536 -33.63 -25.97 56.02
C LYS A 536 -33.82 -26.65 54.67
N GLU A 537 -34.90 -26.32 53.98
CA GLU A 537 -35.12 -26.66 52.59
C GLU A 537 -34.69 -25.50 51.69
N GLY A 538 -33.38 -25.38 51.42
CA GLY A 538 -32.82 -24.30 50.60
C GLY A 538 -33.24 -24.35 49.12
N PRO A 539 -32.73 -23.47 48.25
CA PRO A 539 -33.31 -23.22 46.92
C PRO A 539 -33.09 -24.40 45.97
N PHE A 540 -33.94 -24.46 44.95
CA PHE A 540 -33.93 -25.51 43.94
C PHE A 540 -33.05 -25.14 42.75
N TYR A 541 -31.99 -25.91 42.49
CA TYR A 541 -31.01 -25.67 41.43
C TYR A 541 -30.96 -26.82 40.45
N TYR A 542 -30.68 -26.49 39.19
CA TYR A 542 -30.32 -27.51 38.22
C TYR A 542 -28.82 -27.78 38.34
N ASP A 543 -28.47 -28.95 38.88
CA ASP A 543 -27.08 -29.39 38.89
C ASP A 543 -26.70 -29.83 37.47
N THR A 544 -25.88 -29.03 36.80
CA THR A 544 -25.42 -29.35 35.44
C THR A 544 -24.44 -30.53 35.38
N SER A 545 -23.85 -30.92 36.50
CA SER A 545 -22.94 -32.06 36.60
C SER A 545 -23.68 -33.38 36.84
N GLU A 546 -24.72 -33.36 37.67
CA GLU A 546 -25.56 -34.54 37.93
C GLU A 546 -26.85 -34.57 37.09
N ALA A 547 -27.08 -33.53 36.29
CA ALA A 547 -28.17 -33.37 35.35
C ALA A 547 -29.59 -33.56 35.93
N LYS A 548 -29.75 -33.28 37.23
CA LYS A 548 -30.99 -33.35 37.99
C LYS A 548 -31.22 -32.06 38.78
N TRP A 549 -32.47 -31.80 39.16
CA TRP A 549 -32.73 -30.74 40.12
C TRP A 549 -32.40 -31.23 41.52
N ILE A 550 -31.64 -30.42 42.25
CA ILE A 550 -31.30 -30.70 43.64
C ILE A 550 -31.77 -29.54 44.51
N ARG A 551 -32.26 -29.89 45.70
CA ARG A 551 -32.52 -28.93 46.77
C ARG A 551 -31.29 -28.89 47.66
N ILE A 552 -30.67 -27.73 47.79
CA ILE A 552 -29.51 -27.58 48.67
C ILE A 552 -30.04 -27.31 50.07
N SER A 553 -30.19 -28.36 50.87
CA SER A 553 -30.65 -28.24 52.26
C SER A 553 -29.63 -27.48 53.12
N TYR A 554 -30.14 -26.79 54.14
CA TYR A 554 -29.35 -25.98 55.09
C TYR A 554 -28.48 -24.90 54.41
N LYS A 555 -28.96 -24.35 53.29
CA LYS A 555 -28.26 -23.28 52.60
C LYS A 555 -28.35 -21.98 53.41
N ILE A 556 -27.22 -21.31 53.55
CA ILE A 556 -27.17 -19.96 54.12
C ILE A 556 -27.71 -18.99 53.07
N VAL A 557 -28.83 -18.36 53.38
CA VAL A 557 -29.50 -17.37 52.53
C VAL A 557 -29.59 -16.04 53.26
N CYS A 558 -29.77 -14.97 52.50
CA CYS A 558 -29.99 -13.64 53.04
C CYS A 558 -31.45 -13.24 52.83
N LEU A 559 -32.08 -12.76 53.89
CA LEU A 559 -33.43 -12.23 53.90
C LEU A 559 -33.38 -10.71 53.83
N ARG A 560 -34.17 -10.11 52.95
CA ARG A 560 -34.45 -8.67 52.96
C ARG A 560 -35.92 -8.47 53.31
N TYR A 561 -36.16 -7.82 54.43
CA TYR A 561 -37.51 -7.45 54.85
C TYR A 561 -37.96 -6.24 54.03
N LEU A 562 -39.12 -6.35 53.38
CA LEU A 562 -39.74 -5.27 52.64
C LEU A 562 -40.69 -4.54 53.61
N HIS A 563 -40.14 -3.81 54.58
CA HIS A 563 -40.93 -3.16 55.63
C HIS A 563 -41.82 -2.05 55.09
N ASN A 564 -43.14 -2.25 55.15
CA ASN A 564 -44.16 -1.20 55.25
C ASN A 564 -45.54 -1.83 55.51
N SER A 565 -46.12 -1.64 56.70
CA SER A 565 -47.39 -2.29 57.10
C SER A 565 -48.65 -1.76 56.38
N ARG A 566 -48.51 -1.05 55.25
CA ARG A 566 -49.60 -0.40 54.49
C ARG A 566 -49.56 -0.67 52.97
N ASP A 567 -48.55 -1.35 52.45
CA ASP A 567 -48.41 -1.56 51.00
C ASP A 567 -49.43 -2.61 50.49
N THR A 568 -50.01 -2.37 49.32
CA THR A 568 -50.85 -3.36 48.62
C THR A 568 -49.99 -4.45 47.96
N THR A 569 -50.56 -5.63 47.69
CA THR A 569 -49.85 -6.75 47.03
C THR A 569 -49.20 -6.31 45.69
N ASP A 570 -49.85 -5.42 44.95
CA ASP A 570 -49.34 -4.93 43.66
C ASP A 570 -48.12 -4.00 43.83
N GLU A 571 -48.07 -3.18 44.89
CA GLU A 571 -46.90 -2.35 45.22
C GLU A 571 -45.69 -3.19 45.63
N VAL A 572 -45.92 -4.30 46.35
CA VAL A 572 -44.87 -5.25 46.71
C VAL A 572 -44.32 -5.95 45.47
N ILE A 573 -45.17 -6.41 44.54
CA ILE A 573 -44.75 -7.02 43.28
C ILE A 573 -43.92 -6.03 42.45
N ASN A 574 -44.37 -4.77 42.32
CA ASN A 574 -43.64 -3.74 41.57
C ASN A 574 -42.26 -3.44 42.19
N LYS A 575 -42.17 -3.37 43.53
CA LYS A 575 -40.88 -3.23 44.23
C LYS A 575 -39.96 -4.40 43.90
N ILE A 576 -40.48 -5.62 43.88
CA ILE A 576 -39.70 -6.83 43.58
C ILE A 576 -39.27 -6.86 42.11
N GLU A 577 -40.16 -6.57 41.17
CA GLU A 577 -39.82 -6.45 39.75
C GLU A 577 -38.72 -5.39 39.52
N SER A 578 -38.75 -4.26 40.26
CA SER A 578 -37.69 -3.25 40.18
C SER A 578 -36.31 -3.75 40.62
N TYR A 579 -36.25 -4.67 41.60
CA TYR A 579 -35.00 -5.32 42.00
C TYR A 579 -34.53 -6.31 40.93
N LEU A 580 -35.45 -7.02 40.29
CA LEU A 580 -35.19 -8.09 39.30
C LEU A 580 -34.67 -7.59 37.93
N ILE A 581 -34.86 -6.32 37.57
CA ILE A 581 -34.44 -5.76 36.25
C ILE A 581 -32.90 -5.74 36.06
N ASN A 582 -32.11 -5.83 37.14
CA ASN A 582 -30.65 -5.85 37.08
C ASN A 582 -30.09 -7.29 37.13
N GLY A 583 -29.89 -7.90 35.96
CA GLY A 583 -29.60 -9.33 35.74
C GLY A 583 -28.25 -9.92 36.20
N TYR A 584 -27.72 -9.53 37.36
CA TYR A 584 -26.45 -10.05 37.90
C TYR A 584 -26.54 -10.64 39.33
N ILE A 585 -27.75 -10.85 39.85
CA ILE A 585 -28.00 -11.34 41.23
C ILE A 585 -28.83 -12.62 41.19
N GLU A 586 -28.45 -13.61 41.99
CA GLU A 586 -29.22 -14.84 42.15
C GLU A 586 -30.35 -14.66 43.18
N TYR A 587 -31.60 -14.70 42.71
CA TYR A 587 -32.80 -14.66 43.54
C TYR A 587 -33.32 -16.08 43.78
N TYR A 588 -33.67 -16.39 45.03
CA TYR A 588 -34.08 -17.75 45.40
C TYR A 588 -35.60 -17.87 45.55
N GLY A 589 -36.27 -16.75 45.86
CA GLY A 589 -37.71 -16.76 46.06
C GLY A 589 -38.18 -15.72 47.04
N MET A 590 -39.41 -15.90 47.51
CA MET A 590 -40.09 -15.01 48.44
C MET A 590 -40.66 -15.78 49.63
N SER A 591 -40.85 -15.06 50.74
CA SER A 591 -41.52 -15.53 51.95
C SER A 591 -42.36 -14.39 52.53
N GLN A 592 -43.16 -14.66 53.56
CA GLN A 592 -43.79 -13.64 54.39
C GLN A 592 -43.56 -13.94 55.87
N ASN A 593 -43.23 -12.93 56.66
CA ASN A 593 -43.15 -13.07 58.11
C ASN A 593 -44.57 -13.29 58.67
N PRO A 594 -44.85 -14.39 59.39
CA PRO A 594 -46.18 -14.67 59.91
C PRO A 594 -46.62 -13.66 60.98
N ASP A 595 -45.69 -13.06 61.71
CA ASP A 595 -45.96 -12.15 62.83
C ASP A 595 -46.13 -10.70 62.35
N THR A 596 -45.19 -10.18 61.55
CA THR A 596 -45.23 -8.79 61.06
C THR A 596 -46.03 -8.62 59.78
N LYS A 597 -46.36 -9.73 59.09
CA LYS A 597 -46.95 -9.77 57.74
C LYS A 597 -46.09 -9.13 56.64
N ASP A 598 -44.87 -8.73 56.94
CA ASP A 598 -43.95 -8.19 55.93
C ASP A 598 -43.55 -9.27 54.92
N TYR A 599 -43.57 -8.92 53.65
CA TYR A 599 -42.99 -9.76 52.61
C TYR A 599 -41.47 -9.71 52.67
N ILE A 600 -40.85 -10.85 52.39
CA ILE A 600 -39.41 -11.06 52.48
C ILE A 600 -38.93 -11.58 51.14
N LEU A 601 -37.88 -10.95 50.62
CA LEU A 601 -37.18 -11.44 49.44
C LEU A 601 -35.93 -12.22 49.86
N VAL A 602 -35.74 -13.41 49.26
CA VAL A 602 -34.71 -14.38 49.64
C VAL A 602 -33.62 -14.45 48.58
N PHE A 603 -32.37 -14.24 48.99
CA PHE A 603 -31.22 -14.12 48.08
C PHE A 603 -30.06 -15.04 48.43
N SER A 604 -29.17 -15.24 47.46
CA SER A 604 -27.85 -15.81 47.66
C SER A 604 -27.04 -15.06 48.70
N LYS A 605 -26.21 -15.76 49.50
CA LYS A 605 -25.20 -15.13 50.37
C LYS A 605 -24.24 -14.21 49.59
N ASN A 606 -24.07 -14.44 48.28
CA ASN A 606 -23.31 -13.55 47.39
C ASN A 606 -23.95 -12.15 47.27
N TYR A 607 -25.23 -11.99 47.61
CA TYR A 607 -25.87 -10.69 47.74
C TYR A 607 -25.06 -9.76 48.65
N LEU A 608 -24.54 -10.24 49.78
CA LEU A 608 -23.69 -9.46 50.69
C LEU A 608 -22.31 -9.08 50.11
N LYS A 609 -21.92 -9.61 48.93
CA LYS A 609 -20.72 -9.15 48.19
C LYS A 609 -21.04 -7.98 47.27
N GLN A 610 -22.28 -7.91 46.77
CA GLN A 610 -22.76 -6.88 45.87
C GLN A 610 -23.56 -5.79 46.59
N TYR A 611 -23.95 -6.01 47.84
CA TYR A 611 -24.70 -5.07 48.66
C TYR A 611 -24.05 -4.90 50.02
N CYS A 612 -24.09 -3.66 50.48
CA CYS A 612 -23.45 -3.16 51.68
C CYS A 612 -24.10 -3.74 52.93
N LYS A 613 -23.31 -4.41 53.77
CA LYS A 613 -23.82 -5.10 54.97
C LYS A 613 -24.45 -4.15 56.00
N LYS A 614 -24.01 -2.88 56.03
CA LYS A 614 -24.45 -1.87 57.01
C LYS A 614 -25.73 -1.15 56.58
N CYS A 615 -25.95 -0.91 55.28
CA CYS A 615 -27.10 -0.11 54.81
C CYS A 615 -27.96 -0.81 53.74
N GLY A 616 -27.63 -2.04 53.34
CA GLY A 616 -28.38 -2.84 52.38
C GLY A 616 -28.41 -2.30 50.93
N ASN A 617 -27.63 -1.26 50.62
CA ASN A 617 -27.55 -0.68 49.28
C ASN A 617 -26.47 -1.35 48.42
N LYS A 618 -26.64 -1.32 47.09
CA LYS A 618 -25.71 -1.94 46.16
C LYS A 618 -24.32 -1.28 46.26
N TYR A 619 -23.27 -2.09 46.31
CA TYR A 619 -21.92 -1.66 46.00
C TYR A 619 -21.89 -1.23 44.53
N GLU A 620 -21.66 0.04 44.26
CA GLU A 620 -21.36 0.51 42.90
C GLU A 620 -19.86 0.34 42.68
N ARG A 621 -19.48 -0.42 41.65
CA ARG A 621 -18.07 -0.61 41.24
C ARG A 621 -17.17 -1.11 42.38
N GLY A 622 -17.71 -1.97 43.27
CA GLY A 622 -16.99 -2.61 44.39
C GLY A 622 -16.92 -1.79 45.70
N LEU A 623 -17.60 -0.66 45.75
CA LEU A 623 -17.53 0.37 46.79
C LEU A 623 -18.95 0.78 47.23
N CYS A 624 -19.20 0.88 48.55
CA CYS A 624 -20.53 1.19 49.08
C CYS A 624 -20.59 2.69 49.31
N ASN A 625 -21.20 3.43 48.39
CA ASN A 625 -21.16 4.90 48.40
C ASN A 625 -21.65 5.50 49.73
N LEU A 626 -22.60 4.85 50.40
CA LEU A 626 -23.13 5.26 51.71
C LEU A 626 -22.19 4.94 52.88
N CYS A 627 -21.47 3.81 52.87
CA CYS A 627 -20.52 3.48 53.94
C CYS A 627 -19.09 3.95 53.68
N LEU A 628 -18.77 4.34 52.45
CA LEU A 628 -17.60 5.16 52.14
C LEU A 628 -17.72 6.50 52.86
N LYS A 629 -18.90 7.14 52.82
CA LYS A 629 -19.20 8.36 53.58
C LYS A 629 -18.92 8.23 55.09
N ASP A 630 -19.07 7.04 55.66
CA ASP A 630 -18.87 6.78 57.09
C ASP A 630 -17.41 6.51 57.49
N ASN A 631 -16.49 6.21 56.55
CA ASN A 631 -15.09 5.85 56.83
C ASN A 631 -14.09 7.01 56.69
N PHE A 632 -14.58 8.22 56.45
CA PHE A 632 -13.75 9.39 56.15
C PHE A 632 -13.27 10.10 57.41
N ASN A 633 -12.31 9.50 58.12
CA ASN A 633 -11.48 10.23 59.07
C ASN A 633 -10.54 11.18 58.30
N LYS A 634 -10.21 12.35 58.86
CA LYS A 634 -9.32 13.35 58.24
C LYS A 634 -7.96 12.72 57.84
N TRP A 635 -7.73 12.45 56.55
CA TRP A 635 -6.51 11.78 56.06
C TRP A 635 -5.33 12.74 55.93
N THR A 636 -5.63 13.94 55.43
CA THR A 636 -4.62 14.96 55.12
C THR A 636 -4.54 16.05 56.17
N GLY A 637 -5.45 16.04 57.16
CA GLY A 637 -5.68 17.17 58.06
C GLY A 637 -6.36 18.37 57.37
N ASN A 638 -6.68 18.27 56.08
CA ASN A 638 -7.36 19.29 55.29
C ASN A 638 -8.68 18.76 54.71
N GLU A 639 -9.78 19.24 55.28
CA GLU A 639 -11.13 18.79 54.93
C GLU A 639 -11.47 18.97 53.45
N LYS A 640 -10.94 20.00 52.79
CA LYS A 640 -11.20 20.23 51.36
C LYS A 640 -10.55 19.18 50.47
N ILE A 641 -9.33 18.74 50.79
CA ILE A 641 -8.61 17.69 50.04
C ILE A 641 -9.22 16.33 50.34
N ASP A 642 -9.56 16.08 51.60
CA ASP A 642 -10.23 14.84 51.98
C ASP A 642 -11.55 14.72 51.20
N ASN A 643 -12.41 15.74 51.21
CA ASN A 643 -13.65 15.78 50.43
C ASN A 643 -13.41 15.65 48.91
N PHE A 644 -12.30 16.17 48.41
CA PHE A 644 -11.91 16.05 47.01
C PHE A 644 -11.57 14.61 46.61
N ILE A 645 -10.69 13.95 47.37
CA ILE A 645 -10.30 12.56 47.14
C ILE A 645 -11.54 11.66 47.18
N GLN A 646 -12.43 11.87 48.16
CA GLN A 646 -13.71 11.17 48.27
C GLN A 646 -14.57 11.32 47.01
N LYS A 647 -14.73 12.55 46.53
CA LYS A 647 -15.50 12.85 45.31
C LYS A 647 -14.92 12.14 44.09
N MET A 648 -13.59 12.01 44.01
CA MET A 648 -12.91 11.37 42.89
C MET A 648 -12.98 9.86 42.92
N GLN A 649 -12.90 9.24 44.11
CA GLN A 649 -13.09 7.80 44.28
C GLN A 649 -14.46 7.33 43.80
N LEU A 650 -15.50 8.17 43.95
CA LEU A 650 -16.85 7.88 43.46
C LEU A 650 -16.99 8.01 41.92
N LYS A 651 -16.04 8.65 41.23
CA LYS A 651 -16.10 8.90 39.77
C LYS A 651 -15.38 7.85 38.90
N VAL A 652 -14.60 6.93 39.49
CA VAL A 652 -13.70 6.04 38.72
C VAL A 652 -14.48 5.11 37.78
N ASN A 653 -14.27 5.27 36.46
CA ASN A 653 -14.75 4.39 35.38
C ASN A 653 -13.79 3.19 35.17
N GLU A 654 -14.32 2.06 34.67
CA GLU A 654 -13.62 0.78 34.47
C GLU A 654 -12.35 0.82 33.59
N SER A 655 -12.06 1.95 32.92
CA SER A 655 -10.93 2.08 31.99
C SER A 655 -9.54 2.19 32.66
N TYR A 656 -9.44 2.41 33.98
CA TYR A 656 -8.15 2.76 34.62
C TYR A 656 -7.61 1.79 35.68
N GLY A 657 -8.38 0.79 36.12
CA GLY A 657 -7.90 -0.28 36.99
C GLY A 657 -7.47 0.06 38.44
N PHE A 658 -7.08 1.30 38.77
CA PHE A 658 -6.50 1.68 40.07
C PHE A 658 -7.37 2.69 40.85
N LEU A 659 -7.34 2.64 42.19
CA LEU A 659 -8.05 3.57 43.07
C LEU A 659 -7.23 4.85 43.29
N PHE A 660 -7.86 6.03 43.13
CA PHE A 660 -7.25 7.31 43.47
C PHE A 660 -7.17 7.49 45.00
N GLU A 661 -5.97 7.58 45.57
CA GLU A 661 -5.78 7.62 47.04
C GLU A 661 -4.83 8.73 47.53
N TRP A 662 -4.83 8.95 48.85
CA TRP A 662 -3.76 9.70 49.51
C TRP A 662 -2.55 8.79 49.72
N ILE A 663 -1.37 9.23 49.30
CA ILE A 663 -0.13 8.45 49.37
C ILE A 663 0.85 9.17 50.31
N PRO A 664 1.19 8.59 51.47
CA PRO A 664 2.22 9.13 52.35
C PRO A 664 3.57 9.27 51.64
N TYR A 665 4.22 10.43 51.79
CA TYR A 665 5.45 10.77 51.06
C TYR A 665 6.64 9.86 51.40
N ASP A 666 6.67 9.34 52.63
CA ASP A 666 7.70 8.40 53.13
C ASP A 666 7.69 7.03 52.42
N ARG A 667 6.70 6.77 51.56
CA ARG A 667 6.63 5.56 50.73
C ARG A 667 7.38 5.65 49.41
N PHE A 668 7.92 6.82 49.08
CA PHE A 668 8.71 7.04 47.86
C PHE A 668 10.20 6.93 48.15
N VAL A 669 10.92 6.14 47.34
CA VAL A 669 12.39 5.98 47.40
C VAL A 669 13.00 6.28 46.04
N ASP A 670 14.33 6.47 45.99
CA ASP A 670 15.09 6.80 44.77
C ASP A 670 14.54 8.00 43.99
N ILE A 671 14.12 9.04 44.71
CA ILE A 671 13.58 10.26 44.10
C ILE A 671 14.68 10.98 43.31
N ARG A 672 14.48 11.17 42.01
CA ARG A 672 15.38 11.90 41.10
C ARG A 672 14.60 12.98 40.37
N GLU A 673 14.99 14.24 40.56
CA GLU A 673 14.41 15.37 39.83
C GLU A 673 14.73 15.26 38.33
N ILE A 674 13.79 15.67 37.47
CA ILE A 674 13.95 15.69 36.01
C ILE A 674 13.93 17.13 35.49
N ARG A 675 14.20 17.32 34.19
CA ARG A 675 14.58 18.61 33.57
C ARG A 675 13.63 19.81 33.82
N ILE A 676 12.41 19.56 34.27
CA ILE A 676 11.45 20.61 34.67
C ILE A 676 11.33 20.52 36.20
N ASP A 677 11.63 21.61 36.91
CA ASP A 677 11.68 21.73 38.39
C ASP A 677 10.41 21.24 39.12
N ASN A 678 9.34 20.96 38.38
CA ASN A 678 8.05 20.50 38.88
C ASN A 678 7.88 18.97 38.84
N PHE A 679 8.87 18.19 38.37
CA PHE A 679 8.73 16.74 38.25
C PHE A 679 9.92 15.95 38.82
N ALA A 680 9.63 14.76 39.34
CA ALA A 680 10.65 13.78 39.74
C ALA A 680 10.22 12.34 39.44
N ILE A 681 11.17 11.45 39.19
CA ILE A 681 10.92 10.01 39.10
C ILE A 681 11.22 9.39 40.47
N ALA A 682 10.38 8.46 40.92
CA ALA A 682 10.58 7.73 42.17
C ALA A 682 10.14 6.26 42.05
N ILE A 683 10.49 5.45 43.04
CA ILE A 683 9.94 4.11 43.24
C ILE A 683 8.97 4.17 44.41
N TRP A 684 7.75 3.67 44.20
CA TRP A 684 6.73 3.53 45.25
C TRP A 684 6.76 2.12 45.84
N ASN A 685 7.18 2.00 47.10
CA ASN A 685 7.53 0.71 47.73
C ASN A 685 6.39 -0.30 47.81
N ASP A 686 5.23 0.11 48.34
CA ASP A 686 4.03 -0.74 48.41
C ASP A 686 3.17 -0.64 47.15
N GLY A 687 3.27 0.48 46.42
CA GLY A 687 2.65 0.68 45.12
C GLY A 687 1.11 0.70 45.12
N PRO A 688 0.48 0.81 43.93
CA PRO A 688 -0.94 1.13 43.80
C PRO A 688 -1.85 -0.04 44.19
N LEU A 689 -3.01 0.29 44.75
CA LEU A 689 -4.06 -0.67 45.07
C LEU A 689 -4.87 -1.05 43.81
N TYR A 690 -4.80 -2.32 43.43
CA TYR A 690 -5.53 -2.92 42.31
C TYR A 690 -6.31 -4.15 42.80
N ASN A 691 -7.65 -4.19 42.63
CA ASN A 691 -8.49 -5.33 43.07
C ASN A 691 -8.19 -5.81 44.52
N ARG A 692 -8.03 -4.86 45.46
CA ARG A 692 -7.69 -5.09 46.89
C ARG A 692 -6.30 -5.70 47.14
N LYS A 693 -5.40 -5.73 46.15
CA LYS A 693 -3.98 -6.13 46.30
C LYS A 693 -3.06 -4.98 45.86
N ARG A 694 -1.92 -4.82 46.53
CA ARG A 694 -0.92 -3.80 46.19
C ARG A 694 0.20 -4.41 45.33
N LYS A 695 0.68 -3.67 44.33
CA LYS A 695 1.82 -4.06 43.48
C LYS A 695 3.07 -3.32 43.96
N SER A 696 3.96 -4.01 44.67
CA SER A 696 5.16 -3.38 45.24
C SER A 696 6.17 -2.91 44.17
N ASN A 697 6.98 -1.90 44.54
CA ASN A 697 8.08 -1.34 43.75
C ASN A 697 7.70 -0.79 42.37
N GLU A 698 6.60 -0.03 42.29
CA GLU A 698 6.18 0.58 41.03
C GLU A 698 7.00 1.85 40.74
N LYS A 699 7.57 1.94 39.54
CA LYS A 699 8.21 3.18 39.06
C LYS A 699 7.13 4.22 38.74
N ILE A 700 7.21 5.38 39.37
CA ILE A 700 6.21 6.45 39.29
C ILE A 700 6.85 7.79 38.91
N LEU A 701 6.01 8.69 38.43
CA LEU A 701 6.37 10.09 38.17
C LEU A 701 5.62 10.98 39.17
N LEU A 702 6.34 11.82 39.90
CA LEU A 702 5.85 12.80 40.85
C LEU A 702 5.76 14.16 40.16
N LYS A 703 4.60 14.83 40.22
CA LYS A 703 4.40 16.21 39.75
C LYS A 703 4.13 17.12 40.94
N TYR A 704 5.07 18.00 41.26
CA TYR A 704 4.94 19.00 42.32
C TYR A 704 3.99 20.13 41.89
N LEU A 705 3.03 20.46 42.74
CA LEU A 705 2.10 21.57 42.56
C LEU A 705 2.56 22.73 43.44
N HIS A 706 3.51 23.52 42.97
CA HIS A 706 4.04 24.64 43.77
C HIS A 706 2.97 25.67 44.15
N ASN A 707 3.16 26.30 45.32
CA ASN A 707 2.25 27.29 45.91
C ASN A 707 0.86 26.72 46.22
N SER A 708 0.72 25.39 46.37
CA SER A 708 -0.56 24.74 46.61
C SER A 708 -1.06 24.81 48.07
N GLN A 709 -0.46 25.68 48.88
CA GLN A 709 -0.81 25.82 50.29
C GLN A 709 -2.22 26.42 50.47
N ASN A 710 -2.69 27.20 49.49
CA ASN A 710 -4.04 27.78 49.46
C ASN A 710 -5.02 26.91 48.66
N ILE A 711 -5.79 26.08 49.35
CA ILE A 711 -6.76 25.16 48.74
C ILE A 711 -8.08 25.88 48.47
N ASN A 712 -8.24 26.33 47.22
CA ASN A 712 -9.47 26.93 46.69
C ASN A 712 -10.12 26.02 45.62
N ASN A 713 -11.33 26.37 45.16
CA ASN A 713 -12.04 25.59 44.14
C ASN A 713 -11.29 25.54 42.81
N GLU A 714 -10.53 26.58 42.47
CA GLU A 714 -9.69 26.64 41.27
C GLU A 714 -8.58 25.58 41.31
N PHE A 715 -7.90 25.43 42.45
CA PHE A 715 -6.89 24.40 42.68
C PHE A 715 -7.48 22.98 42.56
N LEU A 716 -8.65 22.73 43.16
CA LEU A 716 -9.32 21.43 43.08
C LEU A 716 -9.80 21.10 41.65
N ASN A 717 -10.27 22.11 40.91
CA ASN A 717 -10.62 21.95 39.49
C ASN A 717 -9.38 21.65 38.64
N LYS A 718 -8.26 22.34 38.90
CA LYS A 718 -6.97 22.09 38.27
C LYS A 718 -6.50 20.64 38.49
N ILE A 719 -6.61 20.13 39.72
CA ILE A 719 -6.30 18.71 39.99
C ILE A 719 -7.25 17.79 39.22
N THR A 720 -8.57 18.05 39.24
CA THR A 720 -9.56 17.22 38.52
C THR A 720 -9.20 17.04 37.04
N TYR A 721 -8.75 18.12 36.39
CA TYR A 721 -8.31 18.08 34.99
C TYR A 721 -7.02 17.27 34.80
N LEU A 722 -6.09 17.35 35.75
CA LEU A 722 -4.78 16.69 35.69
C LEU A 722 -4.79 15.21 36.08
N MET A 723 -5.87 14.71 36.66
CA MET A 723 -5.94 13.38 37.28
C MET A 723 -5.91 12.18 36.33
N GLU A 724 -6.03 12.38 35.02
CA GLU A 724 -6.03 11.29 34.06
C GLU A 724 -4.71 10.50 34.12
N ASN A 725 -4.77 9.18 34.31
CA ASN A 725 -3.62 8.28 34.51
C ASN A 725 -2.77 8.53 35.78
N SER A 726 -3.34 9.17 36.81
CA SER A 726 -2.72 9.33 38.13
C SER A 726 -3.19 8.27 39.14
N TYR A 727 -2.32 7.91 40.08
CA TYR A 727 -2.59 6.99 41.18
C TYR A 727 -3.15 7.68 42.42
N GLY A 728 -2.85 8.96 42.63
CA GLY A 728 -3.22 9.64 43.86
C GLY A 728 -2.49 10.96 44.09
N ILE A 729 -2.73 11.53 45.27
CA ILE A 729 -2.11 12.77 45.76
C ILE A 729 -1.21 12.44 46.95
N SER A 730 -0.06 13.10 47.03
CA SER A 730 0.81 13.14 48.18
C SER A 730 1.08 14.60 48.58
N GLN A 731 1.86 14.83 49.62
CA GLN A 731 2.33 16.17 50.00
C GLN A 731 3.78 16.10 50.44
N ASN A 732 4.59 17.02 49.91
CA ASN A 732 5.97 17.17 50.32
C ASN A 732 6.01 17.62 51.79
N PRO A 733 6.67 16.88 52.69
CA PRO A 733 6.70 17.23 54.11
C PRO A 733 7.44 18.54 54.38
N ASN A 734 8.40 18.91 53.51
CA ASN A 734 9.25 20.09 53.66
C ASN A 734 8.60 21.34 53.07
N THR A 735 8.19 21.30 51.80
CA THR A 735 7.62 22.49 51.12
C THR A 735 6.13 22.68 51.39
N LYS A 736 5.45 21.65 51.90
CA LYS A 736 3.98 21.55 52.02
C LYS A 736 3.24 21.60 50.68
N ASP A 737 3.95 21.53 49.55
CA ASP A 737 3.34 21.42 48.23
C ASP A 737 2.69 20.05 48.05
N TYR A 738 1.51 20.02 47.43
CA TYR A 738 0.86 18.80 47.02
C TYR A 738 1.55 18.23 45.79
N ILE A 739 1.56 16.90 45.69
CA ILE A 739 2.23 16.15 44.63
C ILE A 739 1.20 15.24 43.99
N LEU A 740 1.11 15.26 42.67
CA LEU A 740 0.30 14.31 41.92
C LEU A 740 1.18 13.14 41.47
N VAL A 741 0.71 11.92 41.67
CA VAL A 741 1.49 10.69 41.41
C VAL A 741 0.99 10.02 40.13
N TYR A 742 1.84 9.94 39.10
CA TYR A 742 1.52 9.44 37.76
C TYR A 742 2.17 8.10 37.42
N LYS A 743 1.54 7.39 36.47
CA LYS A 743 2.12 6.23 35.80
C LYS A 743 3.13 6.68 34.71
N VAL A 744 4.35 6.14 34.76
CA VAL A 744 5.46 6.50 33.86
C VAL A 744 5.17 6.19 32.38
N GLY A 745 4.44 5.11 32.07
CA GLY A 745 4.22 4.68 30.68
C GLY A 745 3.48 5.67 29.76
N TYR A 746 2.87 6.71 30.31
CA TYR A 746 2.15 7.76 29.55
C TYR A 746 2.84 9.12 29.59
N HIS A 747 3.97 9.22 30.30
CA HIS A 747 4.69 10.48 30.50
C HIS A 747 6.15 10.31 30.11
N CYS A 748 6.77 11.38 29.65
CA CYS A 748 8.17 11.35 29.30
C CYS A 748 9.06 11.24 30.53
N GLU A 749 10.00 10.30 30.52
CA GLU A 749 10.98 10.14 31.61
C GLU A 749 11.98 11.31 31.69
N ASN A 750 12.12 12.10 30.62
CA ASN A 750 13.09 13.21 30.57
C ASN A 750 12.48 14.56 30.99
N CYS A 751 11.21 14.83 30.67
CA CYS A 751 10.55 16.12 30.96
C CYS A 751 9.24 16.00 31.76
N GLY A 752 8.71 14.80 31.99
CA GLY A 752 7.50 14.59 32.80
C GLY A 752 6.18 14.90 32.07
N GLU A 753 6.25 15.51 30.89
CA GLU A 753 5.08 15.82 30.07
C GLU A 753 4.38 14.55 29.55
N LYS A 754 3.05 14.62 29.46
CA LYS A 754 2.21 13.52 28.96
C LYS A 754 2.45 13.33 27.45
N TYR A 755 2.58 12.08 27.01
CA TYR A 755 2.59 11.74 25.59
C TYR A 755 1.20 11.99 25.00
N ASN A 756 1.12 12.75 23.90
CA ASN A 756 -0.16 13.11 23.29
C ASN A 756 -0.62 12.07 22.26
N TYR A 757 0.32 11.32 21.67
CA TYR A 757 0.04 10.35 20.62
C TYR A 757 0.59 8.96 20.95
N LYS A 758 -0.10 7.91 20.48
CA LYS A 758 0.34 6.51 20.60
C LYS A 758 1.75 6.29 20.04
N PHE A 759 2.08 7.00 18.96
CA PHE A 759 3.42 7.07 18.38
C PHE A 759 4.51 7.49 19.39
N GLU A 760 4.27 8.51 20.22
CA GLU A 760 5.26 8.98 21.19
C GLU A 760 5.49 7.94 22.29
N ILE A 761 4.43 7.23 22.70
CA ILE A 761 4.46 6.14 23.68
C ILE A 761 5.29 4.97 23.16
N ASP A 762 5.01 4.53 21.94
CA ASP A 762 5.65 3.34 21.36
C ASP A 762 7.15 3.56 21.07
N ASN A 763 7.53 4.80 20.74
CA ASN A 763 8.91 5.15 20.38
C ASN A 763 9.70 5.86 21.50
N LYS A 764 9.09 6.08 22.67
CA LYS A 764 9.65 6.90 23.78
C LYS A 764 10.19 8.26 23.31
N SER A 765 9.53 8.84 22.31
CA SER A 765 9.96 10.07 21.64
C SER A 765 9.04 11.21 22.06
N CYS A 766 9.40 11.90 23.14
CA CYS A 766 8.54 12.94 23.71
C CYS A 766 8.60 14.22 22.88
N MET A 767 7.43 14.64 22.41
CA MET A 767 7.26 15.87 21.67
C MET A 767 7.69 17.08 22.49
N SER A 768 7.24 17.19 23.75
CA SER A 768 7.60 18.30 24.64
C SER A 768 9.10 18.41 24.88
N CYS A 769 9.80 17.29 24.97
CA CYS A 769 11.27 17.27 25.10
C CYS A 769 11.99 17.64 23.79
N GLN A 770 11.34 17.44 22.64
CA GLN A 770 11.81 17.89 21.31
C GLN A 770 11.39 19.34 20.98
N THR A 771 10.41 19.90 21.71
CA THR A 771 9.92 21.28 21.54
C THR A 771 10.27 22.17 22.73
N ASN A 772 11.18 21.75 23.62
CA ASN A 772 11.63 22.59 24.74
C ASN A 772 12.83 23.44 24.29
N HIS A 773 12.56 24.31 23.32
CA HIS A 773 13.48 25.33 22.83
C HIS A 773 13.01 26.72 23.22
N GLU A 774 13.97 27.63 23.38
CA GLU A 774 13.78 29.02 23.78
C GLU A 774 12.84 29.81 22.83
N ASN A 775 12.57 29.30 21.62
CA ASN A 775 11.78 29.99 20.60
C ASN A 775 10.46 29.27 20.24
N SER A 776 9.33 29.90 20.56
CA SER A 776 7.98 29.36 20.34
C SER A 776 7.61 29.18 18.86
N LYS A 777 8.13 30.02 17.94
CA LYS A 777 7.83 29.89 16.50
C LYS A 777 8.38 28.60 15.91
N ILE A 778 9.58 28.20 16.33
CA ILE A 778 10.21 26.93 15.91
C ILE A 778 9.44 25.73 16.43
N ASN A 779 8.96 25.78 17.67
CA ASN A 779 8.15 24.72 18.25
C ASN A 779 6.86 24.52 17.46
N ASN A 780 6.18 25.62 17.10
CA ASN A 780 4.98 25.58 16.27
C ASN A 780 5.28 24.99 14.88
N LEU A 781 6.41 25.36 14.27
CA LEU A 781 6.84 24.78 12.99
C LEU A 781 7.03 23.26 13.09
N ILE A 782 7.75 22.75 14.09
CA ILE A 782 7.96 21.30 14.25
C ILE A 782 6.61 20.57 14.37
N GLN A 783 5.68 21.12 15.14
CA GLN A 783 4.34 20.53 15.32
C GLN A 783 3.55 20.52 14.01
N GLU A 784 3.51 21.65 13.31
CA GLU A 784 2.85 21.78 12.00
C GLU A 784 3.44 20.78 10.99
N MET A 785 4.76 20.65 10.94
CA MET A 785 5.43 19.73 10.02
C MET A 785 5.07 18.27 10.29
N LYS A 786 4.90 17.89 11.56
CA LYS A 786 4.55 16.52 11.98
C LYS A 786 3.06 16.19 11.82
N LEU A 787 2.14 17.15 11.98
CA LEU A 787 0.70 16.91 11.86
C LEU A 787 0.24 16.70 10.41
N ASN A 788 1.03 17.16 9.43
CA ASN A 788 0.73 17.04 8.00
C ASN A 788 1.18 15.70 7.36
N ILE A 789 1.53 14.70 8.19
CA ILE A 789 1.90 13.35 7.72
C ILE A 789 0.63 12.57 7.38
N ASP A 790 0.45 12.19 6.11
CA ASP A 790 -0.63 11.30 5.69
C ASP A 790 -0.35 9.87 6.16
N HIS A 791 -1.14 9.40 7.14
CA HIS A 791 -1.04 8.05 7.69
C HIS A 791 -1.58 6.96 6.73
N ASN A 792 -2.20 7.34 5.60
CA ASN A 792 -2.75 6.41 4.62
C ASN A 792 -1.81 6.14 3.41
N SER A 793 -0.66 6.81 3.33
CA SER A 793 0.29 6.62 2.24
C SER A 793 1.06 5.29 2.36
N ILE A 794 1.05 4.50 1.29
CA ILE A 794 1.71 3.17 1.19
C ILE A 794 3.25 3.31 1.11
N HIS A 795 3.78 4.54 1.04
CA HIS A 795 5.21 4.83 1.01
C HIS A 795 5.73 5.26 2.38
N SER A 796 6.95 4.85 2.73
CA SER A 796 7.60 5.13 4.01
C SER A 796 7.54 6.62 4.41
N SER A 797 6.64 6.97 5.33
CA SER A 797 6.56 8.31 5.91
C SER A 797 7.78 8.56 6.80
N ILE A 798 8.38 9.74 6.65
CA ILE A 798 9.51 10.22 7.45
C ILE A 798 8.96 11.21 8.48
N ILE A 799 9.50 11.20 9.69
CA ILE A 799 9.14 12.18 10.71
C ILE A 799 10.15 13.32 10.70
N PHE A 800 9.63 14.54 10.59
CA PHE A 800 10.39 15.77 10.76
C PHE A 800 10.70 15.98 12.25
N GLU A 801 11.98 16.05 12.65
CA GLU A 801 12.38 16.10 14.07
C GLU A 801 13.21 17.35 14.43
N TRP A 802 13.16 17.76 15.70
CA TRP A 802 14.27 18.51 16.27
C TRP A 802 15.43 17.56 16.57
N ILE A 803 16.63 17.89 16.11
CA ILE A 803 17.81 17.06 16.25
C ILE A 803 18.84 17.81 17.08
N PRO A 804 19.15 17.38 18.32
CA PRO A 804 20.19 18.00 19.13
C PRO A 804 21.55 17.96 18.42
N TYR A 805 22.28 19.08 18.41
CA TYR A 805 23.53 19.19 17.64
C TYR A 805 24.60 18.13 18.02
N ASN A 806 24.62 17.68 19.28
CA ASN A 806 25.55 16.63 19.76
C ASN A 806 25.29 15.24 19.14
N GLN A 807 24.19 15.07 18.40
CA GLN A 807 23.86 13.87 17.63
C GLN A 807 24.64 13.78 16.32
N PHE A 808 25.27 14.87 15.88
CA PHE A 808 26.10 14.88 14.68
C PHE A 808 27.54 14.52 15.03
N LYS A 809 28.15 13.65 14.23
CA LYS A 809 29.60 13.37 14.21
C LYS A 809 30.15 13.64 12.82
N ASP A 810 31.47 13.80 12.74
CA ASP A 810 32.20 13.97 11.47
C ASP A 810 31.63 15.14 10.64
N VAL A 811 31.47 16.30 11.29
CA VAL A 811 30.91 17.50 10.66
C VAL A 811 31.99 18.16 9.80
N GLU A 812 31.79 18.17 8.49
CA GLU A 812 32.76 18.68 7.49
C GLU A 812 32.07 19.68 6.57
N GLU A 813 32.69 20.84 6.32
CA GLU A 813 32.19 21.83 5.35
C GLU A 813 32.32 21.27 3.93
N ILE A 814 31.22 21.29 3.16
CA ILE A 814 31.18 20.78 1.79
C ILE A 814 30.81 21.84 0.75
N GLY A 815 30.37 23.02 1.20
CA GLY A 815 30.07 24.14 0.30
C GLY A 815 29.64 25.38 1.07
N LYS A 816 29.90 26.55 0.48
CA LYS A 816 29.54 27.84 1.06
C LYS A 816 28.92 28.72 -0.02
N GLY A 817 27.68 29.15 0.21
CA GLY A 817 26.96 30.08 -0.65
C GLY A 817 26.96 31.50 -0.08
N GLY A 818 26.20 32.40 -0.72
CA GLY A 818 26.07 33.79 -0.28
C GLY A 818 25.34 33.96 1.07
N PHE A 819 24.42 33.05 1.40
CA PHE A 819 23.52 33.16 2.55
C PHE A 819 23.60 31.97 3.53
N SER A 820 24.25 30.88 3.14
CA SER A 820 24.36 29.67 3.95
C SER A 820 25.67 28.93 3.75
N THR A 821 26.07 28.16 4.77
CA THR A 821 27.16 27.19 4.68
C THR A 821 26.58 25.78 4.82
N ILE A 822 27.01 24.86 3.96
CA ILE A 822 26.56 23.47 3.92
C ILE A 822 27.66 22.58 4.49
N TYR A 823 27.29 21.74 5.45
CA TYR A 823 28.16 20.72 6.02
C TYR A 823 27.63 19.32 5.72
N SER A 824 28.50 18.31 5.64
CA SER A 824 28.11 16.91 5.75
C SER A 824 28.32 16.43 7.18
N ALA A 825 27.46 15.53 7.67
CA ALA A 825 27.61 14.93 8.98
C ALA A 825 26.96 13.54 9.04
N ILE A 826 27.30 12.76 10.06
CA ILE A 826 26.59 11.52 10.39
C ILE A 826 25.69 11.76 11.61
N TRP A 827 24.38 11.54 11.43
CA TRP A 827 23.39 11.57 12.50
C TRP A 827 23.37 10.22 13.24
N LYS A 828 23.88 10.19 14.49
CA LYS A 828 24.06 8.98 15.30
C LYS A 828 22.76 8.20 15.49
N ASN A 829 21.75 8.85 16.06
CA ASN A 829 20.42 8.25 16.22
C ASN A 829 19.80 7.94 14.85
N GLY A 830 20.03 8.78 13.84
CA GLY A 830 19.65 8.54 12.45
C GLY A 830 18.15 8.62 12.19
N LEU A 831 17.70 8.31 10.98
CA LEU A 831 16.37 8.68 10.48
C LEU A 831 15.24 7.80 11.06
N LEU A 832 14.15 8.39 11.56
CA LEU A 832 12.93 7.67 11.92
C LEU A 832 11.95 7.61 10.73
N TYR A 833 11.61 6.40 10.29
CA TYR A 833 10.74 6.17 9.13
C TYR A 833 9.78 5.01 9.37
N TYR A 834 8.66 5.00 8.65
CA TYR A 834 7.68 3.92 8.72
C TYR A 834 8.01 2.78 7.74
N SER A 835 8.11 1.55 8.26
CA SER A 835 8.51 0.33 7.53
C SER A 835 7.50 -0.79 7.79
N LYS A 836 6.87 -1.32 6.72
CA LYS A 836 6.09 -2.58 6.71
C LYS A 836 5.28 -2.88 7.99
N GLU A 837 4.55 -1.88 8.52
CA GLU A 837 3.67 -1.91 9.72
C GLU A 837 4.24 -1.35 11.04
N SER A 838 5.48 -0.85 11.11
CA SER A 838 6.02 -0.22 12.33
C SER A 838 7.01 0.92 12.08
N TRP A 839 7.26 1.76 13.09
CA TRP A 839 8.28 2.81 13.04
C TRP A 839 9.66 2.23 13.33
N GLU A 840 10.60 2.45 12.41
CA GLU A 840 11.99 1.99 12.51
C GLU A 840 12.95 3.18 12.45
N ARG A 841 14.06 3.10 13.21
CA ARG A 841 15.12 4.12 13.20
C ARG A 841 16.37 3.59 12.50
N LYS A 842 16.73 4.20 11.37
CA LYS A 842 17.95 3.92 10.63
C LYS A 842 19.11 4.71 11.25
N SER A 843 19.85 4.08 12.16
CA SER A 843 21.02 4.71 12.82
C SER A 843 22.14 5.08 11.84
N ASN A 844 22.99 6.03 12.24
CA ASN A 844 24.15 6.50 11.48
C ASN A 844 23.82 6.99 10.05
N THR A 845 22.69 7.67 9.87
CA THR A 845 22.32 8.27 8.57
C THR A 845 23.23 9.44 8.24
N ARG A 846 23.82 9.45 7.03
CA ARG A 846 24.55 10.61 6.51
C ARG A 846 23.56 11.70 6.08
N VAL A 847 23.80 12.94 6.50
CA VAL A 847 22.92 14.09 6.28
C VAL A 847 23.72 15.30 5.78
N ALA A 848 23.04 16.21 5.09
CA ALA A 848 23.54 17.54 4.79
C ALA A 848 22.95 18.55 5.80
N LEU A 849 23.79 19.43 6.34
CA LEU A 849 23.42 20.46 7.30
C LEU A 849 23.54 21.83 6.63
N LYS A 850 22.41 22.45 6.29
CA LYS A 850 22.37 23.82 5.74
C LYS A 850 22.24 24.81 6.89
N CYS A 851 23.33 25.53 7.18
CA CYS A 851 23.38 26.55 8.22
C CYS A 851 23.14 27.93 7.60
N LEU A 852 22.04 28.59 7.94
CA LEU A 852 21.72 29.94 7.49
C LEU A 852 22.32 30.97 8.44
N HIS A 853 23.14 31.87 7.90
CA HIS A 853 23.81 32.91 8.70
C HIS A 853 22.80 33.91 9.27
N ASN A 854 22.97 34.31 10.53
CA ASN A 854 22.10 35.27 11.22
C ASN A 854 20.62 34.87 11.27
N SER A 855 20.32 33.57 11.21
CA SER A 855 18.94 33.05 11.16
C SER A 855 18.09 33.41 12.39
N GLN A 856 18.72 33.79 13.51
CA GLN A 856 18.03 34.35 14.67
C GLN A 856 17.35 35.69 14.38
N ASN A 857 17.97 36.54 13.56
CA ASN A 857 17.41 37.85 13.20
C ASN A 857 16.34 37.74 12.10
N PHE A 858 16.33 36.63 11.36
CA PHE A 858 15.47 36.39 10.20
C PHE A 858 14.69 35.07 10.33
N ILE A 859 14.09 34.86 11.50
CA ILE A 859 13.45 33.58 11.84
C ILE A 859 12.25 33.26 10.93
N ASP A 860 11.49 34.26 10.49
CA ASP A 860 10.33 34.04 9.64
C ASP A 860 10.75 33.60 8.23
N GLU A 861 11.89 34.12 7.74
CA GLU A 861 12.49 33.68 6.46
C GLU A 861 12.97 32.22 6.56
N PHE A 862 13.64 31.87 7.66
CA PHE A 862 14.03 30.48 7.95
C PHE A 862 12.82 29.54 7.98
N ILE A 863 11.75 29.93 8.69
CA ILE A 863 10.53 29.14 8.82
C ILE A 863 9.87 28.96 7.45
N ASN A 864 9.78 30.02 6.64
CA ASN A 864 9.21 29.98 5.31
C ASN A 864 9.99 29.05 4.38
N GLU A 865 11.33 29.06 4.44
CA GLU A 865 12.16 28.12 3.69
C GLU A 865 11.91 26.67 4.11
N VAL A 866 11.85 26.37 5.41
CA VAL A 866 11.54 25.01 5.90
C VAL A 866 10.16 24.54 5.41
N LYS A 867 9.15 25.43 5.46
CA LYS A 867 7.78 25.12 5.01
C LYS A 867 7.65 24.94 3.51
N ALA A 868 8.59 25.47 2.72
CA ALA A 868 8.60 25.28 1.28
C ALA A 868 8.97 23.85 0.88
N TYR A 869 9.70 23.12 1.74
CA TYR A 869 9.96 21.70 1.54
C TYR A 869 8.69 20.85 1.75
N PRO A 870 8.49 19.79 0.96
CA PRO A 870 7.36 18.89 1.17
C PRO A 870 7.56 18.06 2.45
N ASN A 871 6.51 18.00 3.28
CA ASN A 871 6.50 17.23 4.54
C ASN A 871 6.29 15.72 4.32
N GLN A 872 6.12 15.30 3.07
CA GLN A 872 5.89 13.92 2.68
C GLN A 872 6.99 13.47 1.74
N ASN A 873 7.15 12.15 1.60
CA ASN A 873 8.11 11.55 0.70
C ASN A 873 7.67 11.73 -0.77
N ILE A 874 7.82 12.95 -1.28
CA ILE A 874 7.60 13.29 -2.69
C ILE A 874 8.88 12.96 -3.44
N LYS A 875 8.77 12.16 -4.50
CA LYS A 875 9.92 11.86 -5.37
C LYS A 875 10.39 13.15 -6.06
N ASN A 876 11.69 13.26 -6.29
CA ASN A 876 12.30 14.35 -7.08
C ASN A 876 12.32 15.75 -6.44
N ILE A 877 12.00 15.90 -5.16
CA ILE A 877 12.35 17.06 -4.34
C ILE A 877 13.21 16.58 -3.16
N LEU A 878 14.28 17.31 -2.83
CA LEU A 878 15.20 16.93 -1.76
C LEU A 878 14.46 16.87 -0.43
N LYS A 879 14.68 15.80 0.34
CA LYS A 879 13.97 15.60 1.60
C LYS A 879 14.58 16.41 2.72
N ILE A 880 13.71 16.94 3.57
CA ILE A 880 14.05 17.53 4.85
C ILE A 880 13.71 16.55 5.98
N TYR A 881 14.68 16.30 6.87
CA TYR A 881 14.53 15.39 8.00
C TYR A 881 14.23 16.12 9.31
N GLY A 882 14.56 17.41 9.38
CA GLY A 882 14.38 18.15 10.61
C GLY A 882 15.19 19.43 10.67
N ILE A 883 15.29 19.96 11.88
CA ILE A 883 16.04 21.16 12.20
C ILE A 883 16.93 20.94 13.42
N SER A 884 18.00 21.71 13.49
CA SER A 884 18.93 21.78 14.60
C SER A 884 19.34 23.24 14.83
N GLN A 885 20.24 23.46 15.78
CA GLN A 885 20.81 24.77 16.05
C GLN A 885 22.27 24.63 16.43
N ASN A 886 23.12 25.49 15.85
CA ASN A 886 24.52 25.56 16.18
C ASN A 886 24.66 26.04 17.65
N PRO A 887 25.34 25.28 18.54
CA PRO A 887 25.44 25.65 19.94
C PRO A 887 26.21 26.95 20.17
N ASN A 888 27.14 27.29 19.27
CA ASN A 888 28.03 28.44 19.38
C ASN A 888 27.43 29.71 18.76
N THR A 889 27.03 29.64 17.49
CA THR A 889 26.48 30.82 16.78
C THR A 889 25.01 31.06 17.06
N LYS A 890 24.31 30.06 17.61
CA LYS A 890 22.85 30.01 17.77
C LYS A 890 22.08 30.04 16.44
N ASP A 891 22.74 29.98 15.30
CA ASP A 891 22.06 29.86 14.00
C ASP A 891 21.30 28.54 13.91
N TYR A 892 20.09 28.60 13.34
CA TYR A 892 19.32 27.42 12.98
C TYR A 892 19.91 26.70 11.76
N ILE A 893 19.76 25.38 11.77
CA ILE A 893 20.32 24.46 10.79
C ILE A 893 19.19 23.60 10.24
N MET A 894 19.07 23.52 8.92
CA MET A 894 18.22 22.52 8.27
C MET A 894 18.98 21.22 8.08
N VAL A 895 18.33 20.10 8.39
CA VAL A 895 18.89 18.75 8.25
C VAL A 895 18.24 18.10 7.04
N LEU A 896 19.01 17.94 5.97
CA LEU A 896 18.55 17.50 4.65
C LEU A 896 19.14 16.13 4.27
N GLU A 897 18.50 15.45 3.32
CA GLU A 897 19.05 14.25 2.67
C GLU A 897 20.40 14.57 2.01
N TYR A 898 21.40 13.72 2.24
CA TYR A 898 22.72 13.90 1.65
C TYR A 898 22.75 13.39 0.20
N ALA A 899 22.95 14.28 -0.76
CA ALA A 899 23.03 13.94 -2.18
C ALA A 899 24.45 13.49 -2.57
N GLU A 900 24.70 12.18 -2.52
CA GLU A 900 26.00 11.55 -2.86
C GLU A 900 26.51 11.90 -4.27
N GLY A 901 25.63 12.17 -5.22
CA GLY A 901 26.00 12.52 -6.60
C GLY A 901 26.43 13.97 -6.79
N GLY A 902 26.26 14.83 -5.78
CA GLY A 902 26.49 16.28 -5.89
C GLY A 902 25.42 17.00 -6.71
N ASN A 903 25.72 18.23 -7.12
CA ASN A 903 24.85 18.99 -8.02
C ASN A 903 25.03 18.56 -9.49
N PHE A 904 24.18 19.06 -10.38
CA PHE A 904 24.18 18.63 -11.77
C PHE A 904 25.48 18.97 -12.52
N ASN A 905 26.14 20.07 -12.19
CA ASN A 905 27.46 20.37 -12.76
C ASN A 905 28.48 19.30 -12.36
N ASN A 906 28.58 18.97 -11.07
CA ASN A 906 29.47 17.90 -10.60
C ASN A 906 29.14 16.54 -11.22
N TYR A 907 27.86 16.26 -11.45
CA TYR A 907 27.40 15.02 -12.09
C TYR A 907 27.82 14.98 -13.57
N LEU A 908 27.65 16.07 -14.31
CA LEU A 908 28.08 16.18 -15.71
C LEU A 908 29.60 16.05 -15.82
N ASP A 909 30.38 16.74 -14.98
CA ASP A 909 31.85 16.67 -15.00
C ASP A 909 32.37 15.24 -14.84
N LYS A 910 31.73 14.45 -13.96
CA LYS A 910 32.12 13.06 -13.68
C LYS A 910 31.65 12.08 -14.75
N ASN A 911 30.55 12.37 -15.46
CA ASN A 911 29.87 11.41 -16.34
C ASN A 911 29.77 11.88 -17.79
N TYR A 912 30.49 12.94 -18.17
CA TYR A 912 30.35 13.60 -19.48
C TYR A 912 30.38 12.63 -20.66
N GLU A 913 31.33 11.69 -20.66
CA GLU A 913 31.51 10.73 -21.75
C GLU A 913 30.35 9.72 -21.88
N ASN A 914 29.62 9.51 -20.79
CA ASN A 914 28.49 8.58 -20.70
C ASN A 914 27.12 9.30 -20.67
N PHE A 915 27.10 10.64 -20.74
CA PHE A 915 25.88 11.42 -20.68
C PHE A 915 25.19 11.49 -22.05
N ASP A 916 24.31 10.53 -22.30
CA ASP A 916 23.50 10.45 -23.51
C ASP A 916 22.10 11.06 -23.34
N TRP A 917 21.33 11.07 -24.44
CA TRP A 917 19.96 11.59 -24.43
C TRP A 917 19.03 10.87 -23.45
N PHE A 918 19.20 9.58 -23.24
CA PHE A 918 18.37 8.82 -22.31
C PHE A 918 18.60 9.29 -20.86
N ASN A 919 19.86 9.44 -20.46
CA ASN A 919 20.23 9.99 -19.15
C ASN A 919 19.76 11.44 -19.00
N GLY A 920 19.93 12.26 -20.03
CA GLY A 920 19.46 13.65 -20.04
C GLY A 920 17.94 13.76 -19.86
N LEU A 921 17.17 12.96 -20.60
CA LEU A 921 15.71 12.91 -20.46
C LEU A 921 15.29 12.36 -19.10
N LYS A 922 15.99 11.37 -18.52
CA LYS A 922 15.73 10.90 -17.15
C LYS A 922 15.85 12.05 -16.14
N VAL A 923 16.90 12.86 -16.24
CA VAL A 923 17.08 14.04 -15.38
C VAL A 923 15.92 15.03 -15.56
N LEU A 924 15.57 15.35 -16.81
CA LEU A 924 14.48 16.27 -17.12
C LEU A 924 13.13 15.75 -16.62
N THR A 925 12.84 14.46 -16.80
CA THR A 925 11.64 13.78 -16.29
C THR A 925 11.57 13.88 -14.76
N ASN A 926 12.69 13.68 -14.07
CA ASN A 926 12.74 13.77 -12.62
C ASN A 926 12.44 15.19 -12.15
N ILE A 927 13.15 16.20 -12.68
CA ILE A 927 12.99 17.58 -12.21
C ILE A 927 11.66 18.21 -12.65
N ILE A 928 11.10 17.87 -13.82
CA ILE A 928 9.80 18.42 -14.21
C ILE A 928 8.68 17.87 -13.33
N LYS A 929 8.75 16.61 -12.90
CA LYS A 929 7.82 16.06 -11.89
C LYS A 929 7.90 16.83 -10.59
N GLY A 930 9.12 17.08 -10.09
CA GLY A 930 9.32 17.92 -8.89
C GLY A 930 8.77 19.34 -9.08
N LEU A 931 9.00 19.97 -10.23
CA LEU A 931 8.52 21.33 -10.51
C LEU A 931 7.00 21.39 -10.64
N SER A 932 6.37 20.38 -11.26
CA SER A 932 4.91 20.27 -11.33
C SER A 932 4.27 20.19 -9.94
N GLU A 933 4.87 19.45 -9.00
CA GLU A 933 4.39 19.39 -7.61
C GLU A 933 4.49 20.75 -6.90
N ILE A 934 5.55 21.52 -7.16
CA ILE A 934 5.70 22.90 -6.66
C ILE A 934 4.62 23.79 -7.26
N HIS A 935 4.42 23.74 -8.58
CA HIS A 935 3.44 24.58 -9.27
C HIS A 935 1.99 24.24 -8.89
N GLN A 936 1.65 22.97 -8.66
CA GLN A 936 0.31 22.56 -8.21
C GLN A 936 -0.05 23.16 -6.85
N LYS A 937 0.95 23.42 -5.99
CA LYS A 937 0.79 24.13 -4.71
C LYS A 937 0.71 25.65 -4.85
N GLN A 938 0.60 26.17 -6.07
CA GLN A 938 0.61 27.61 -6.39
C GLN A 938 1.89 28.31 -5.90
N MET A 939 3.02 27.59 -5.97
CA MET A 939 4.34 28.11 -5.60
C MET A 939 5.22 28.30 -6.84
N VAL A 940 6.24 29.15 -6.70
CA VAL A 940 7.28 29.45 -7.69
C VAL A 940 8.64 29.29 -7.02
N HIS A 941 9.55 28.51 -7.61
CA HIS A 941 10.89 28.22 -7.12
C HIS A 941 11.82 29.44 -7.16
N ARG A 942 11.76 30.25 -8.23
CA ARG A 942 12.46 31.53 -8.44
C ARG A 942 13.98 31.46 -8.62
N ASP A 943 14.62 30.36 -8.24
CA ASP A 943 16.05 30.12 -8.46
C ASP A 943 16.33 28.73 -9.03
N PHE A 944 15.60 28.39 -10.09
CA PHE A 944 15.64 27.06 -10.68
C PHE A 944 16.79 26.94 -11.69
N HIS A 945 17.90 26.31 -11.32
CA HIS A 945 19.06 26.15 -12.20
C HIS A 945 19.82 24.85 -11.88
N VAL A 946 20.80 24.51 -12.72
CA VAL A 946 21.55 23.24 -12.59
C VAL A 946 22.34 23.08 -11.28
N GLY A 947 22.66 24.19 -10.61
CA GLY A 947 23.29 24.17 -9.29
C GLY A 947 22.36 23.72 -8.17
N ASN A 948 21.05 23.92 -8.35
CA ASN A 948 20.01 23.52 -7.40
C ASN A 948 19.36 22.17 -7.76
N ILE A 949 19.90 21.46 -8.76
CA ILE A 949 19.52 20.08 -9.08
C ILE A 949 20.57 19.14 -8.49
N LEU A 950 20.15 18.28 -7.56
CA LEU A 950 21.03 17.33 -6.86
C LEU A 950 20.76 15.89 -7.27
N PHE A 951 21.77 15.02 -7.11
CA PHE A 951 21.69 13.60 -7.46
C PHE A 951 21.77 12.72 -6.20
N ILE A 952 20.65 12.05 -5.87
CA ILE A 952 20.53 11.14 -4.72
C ILE A 952 20.63 9.68 -5.16
N LYS A 953 21.21 8.82 -4.33
CA LYS A 953 21.39 7.40 -4.67
C LYS A 953 20.06 6.67 -4.67
N THR A 954 19.74 5.99 -5.77
CA THR A 954 18.46 5.28 -5.92
C THR A 954 18.38 4.09 -4.95
N LEU A 955 17.33 4.05 -4.13
CA LEU A 955 17.06 3.00 -3.12
C LEU A 955 16.11 1.89 -3.64
N THR A 956 15.83 1.82 -4.94
CA THR A 956 14.89 0.82 -5.47
C THR A 956 15.49 -0.58 -5.45
N TYR A 957 14.84 -1.50 -4.73
CA TYR A 957 15.07 -2.95 -4.77
C TYR A 957 14.63 -3.56 -6.12
N SER A 958 15.19 -3.11 -7.24
CA SER A 958 15.01 -3.78 -8.53
C SER A 958 16.17 -4.75 -8.75
N TYR A 959 15.86 -6.03 -8.94
CA TYR A 959 16.82 -7.11 -9.24
C TYR A 959 17.44 -7.03 -10.66
N SER A 960 17.26 -5.92 -11.37
CA SER A 960 17.99 -5.62 -12.60
C SER A 960 19.20 -4.76 -12.27
N TYR A 961 20.36 -5.10 -12.82
CA TYR A 961 21.55 -4.26 -12.82
C TYR A 961 21.19 -2.93 -13.52
N ASP A 962 20.72 -1.94 -12.77
CA ASP A 962 20.47 -0.60 -13.28
C ASP A 962 21.82 0.12 -13.39
N PRO A 963 22.29 0.46 -14.60
CA PRO A 963 23.51 1.25 -14.76
C PRO A 963 23.38 2.68 -14.16
N HIS A 964 22.17 3.12 -13.77
CA HIS A 964 21.87 4.47 -13.30
C HIS A 964 21.76 4.54 -11.77
N LYS A 965 22.90 4.80 -11.12
CA LYS A 965 23.06 4.83 -9.66
C LYS A 965 22.32 5.96 -8.92
N TYR A 966 21.85 7.00 -9.65
CA TYR A 966 21.32 8.22 -9.06
C TYR A 966 20.01 8.71 -9.70
N ASP A 967 19.15 9.32 -8.89
CA ASP A 967 17.97 10.08 -9.31
C ASP A 967 18.19 11.58 -9.06
N ALA A 968 17.77 12.41 -10.01
CA ALA A 968 17.79 13.87 -9.84
C ALA A 968 16.62 14.35 -8.96
N CYS A 969 16.86 15.38 -8.16
CA CYS A 969 15.86 16.08 -7.37
C CYS A 969 16.13 17.59 -7.31
N ILE A 970 15.06 18.37 -7.17
CA ILE A 970 15.11 19.81 -6.92
C ILE A 970 15.53 20.07 -5.47
N SER A 971 16.42 21.03 -5.25
CA SER A 971 16.89 21.48 -3.93
C SER A 971 16.84 23.01 -3.83
N ASP A 972 17.22 23.53 -2.67
CA ASP A 972 17.24 24.96 -2.34
C ASP A 972 15.90 25.69 -2.51
N MET A 973 15.00 25.47 -1.54
CA MET A 973 13.67 26.09 -1.52
C MET A 973 13.67 27.49 -0.87
N GLY A 974 14.83 28.10 -0.61
CA GLY A 974 14.94 29.36 0.16
C GLY A 974 14.31 30.58 -0.51
N LEU A 975 14.25 30.61 -1.84
CA LEU A 975 13.58 31.67 -2.59
C LEU A 975 12.16 31.29 -3.02
N CYS A 976 11.74 30.06 -2.74
CA CYS A 976 10.44 29.52 -3.13
C CYS A 976 9.30 30.18 -2.36
N LYS A 977 8.32 30.74 -3.07
CA LYS A 977 7.19 31.49 -2.47
C LYS A 977 5.87 31.15 -3.16
N LYS A 978 4.76 31.32 -2.44
CA LYS A 978 3.42 31.30 -3.04
C LYS A 978 3.22 32.53 -3.90
N ILE A 979 2.49 32.40 -5.01
CA ILE A 979 2.25 33.48 -5.96
C ILE A 979 1.69 34.74 -5.27
N ASP A 980 0.72 34.57 -4.37
CA ASP A 980 0.05 35.68 -3.66
C ASP A 980 0.96 36.44 -2.67
N ASP A 981 2.08 35.84 -2.26
CA ASP A 981 3.03 36.42 -1.29
C ASP A 981 4.19 37.17 -1.99
N ILE A 982 4.21 37.22 -3.32
CA ILE A 982 5.30 37.83 -4.11
C ILE A 982 5.06 39.35 -4.26
N ASN A 983 5.53 40.12 -3.27
CA ASN A 983 5.58 41.59 -3.32
C ASN A 983 7.03 42.13 -3.39
N ASP A 984 7.99 41.28 -3.72
CA ASP A 984 9.42 41.57 -3.63
C ASP A 984 9.90 42.32 -4.88
N THR A 985 10.49 43.51 -4.71
CA THR A 985 11.15 44.26 -5.80
C THR A 985 12.57 43.77 -6.06
N SER A 986 13.10 42.90 -5.18
CA SER A 986 14.44 42.35 -5.27
C SER A 986 14.47 41.15 -6.23
N ILE A 987 15.29 41.24 -7.27
CA ILE A 987 15.53 40.18 -8.24
C ILE A 987 16.76 39.40 -7.77
N TYR A 988 16.55 38.17 -7.36
CA TYR A 988 17.61 37.21 -7.04
C TYR A 988 17.63 36.10 -8.09
N GLY A 989 18.80 35.51 -8.31
CA GLY A 989 18.97 34.31 -9.11
C GLY A 989 20.29 34.27 -9.87
N VAL A 990 20.43 33.29 -10.75
CA VAL A 990 21.53 33.17 -11.71
C VAL A 990 21.11 33.81 -13.04
N MET A 991 21.70 34.95 -13.40
CA MET A 991 21.24 35.83 -14.50
C MET A 991 20.82 35.10 -15.81
N PRO A 992 21.62 34.17 -16.38
CA PRO A 992 21.19 33.38 -17.55
C PRO A 992 19.89 32.59 -17.42
N TYR A 993 19.51 32.20 -16.20
CA TYR A 993 18.29 31.43 -15.90
C TYR A 993 17.11 32.34 -15.54
N VAL A 994 17.32 33.64 -15.33
CA VAL A 994 16.24 34.56 -14.94
C VAL A 994 15.49 35.02 -16.18
N ALA A 995 14.16 34.82 -16.17
CA ALA A 995 13.28 35.13 -17.27
C ALA A 995 13.30 36.64 -17.64
N PRO A 996 13.13 37.00 -18.93
CA PRO A 996 13.26 38.38 -19.39
C PRO A 996 12.26 39.31 -18.69
N GLU A 997 11.01 38.89 -18.48
CA GLU A 997 10.00 39.68 -17.77
C GLU A 997 10.36 39.96 -16.31
N VAL A 998 11.09 39.06 -15.67
CA VAL A 998 11.57 39.26 -14.30
C VAL A 998 12.73 40.25 -14.29
N LEU A 999 13.65 40.17 -15.26
CA LEU A 999 14.70 41.18 -15.44
C LEU A 999 14.12 42.58 -15.73
N ARG A 1000 12.89 42.66 -16.28
CA ARG A 1000 12.10 43.90 -16.45
C ARG A 1000 11.50 44.43 -15.14
N GLY A 1001 11.70 43.75 -14.02
CA GLY A 1001 11.11 44.09 -12.73
C GLY A 1001 9.65 43.68 -12.58
N LYS A 1002 9.10 42.84 -13.48
CA LYS A 1002 7.80 42.21 -13.23
C LYS A 1002 7.95 41.13 -12.16
N THR A 1003 6.83 40.80 -11.50
CA THR A 1003 6.80 39.77 -10.46
C THR A 1003 7.11 38.39 -11.05
N TYR A 1004 7.73 37.55 -10.21
CA TYR A 1004 7.98 36.15 -10.56
C TYR A 1004 6.66 35.39 -10.74
N THR A 1005 6.60 34.57 -11.79
CA THR A 1005 5.46 33.68 -12.08
C THR A 1005 5.95 32.25 -12.31
N GLN A 1006 5.04 31.28 -12.33
CA GLN A 1006 5.37 29.90 -12.71
C GLN A 1006 5.98 29.80 -14.12
N ALA A 1007 5.62 30.72 -15.02
CA ALA A 1007 6.20 30.79 -16.36
C ALA A 1007 7.69 31.20 -16.32
N ALA A 1008 8.16 31.90 -15.28
CA ALA A 1008 9.57 32.23 -15.10
C ALA A 1008 10.40 30.99 -14.71
N ASP A 1009 9.85 30.08 -13.90
CA ASP A 1009 10.49 28.78 -13.65
C ASP A 1009 10.53 27.91 -14.92
N VAL A 1010 9.53 28.02 -15.80
CA VAL A 1010 9.53 27.35 -17.11
C VAL A 1010 10.63 27.88 -18.03
N TYR A 1011 10.87 29.20 -18.04
CA TYR A 1011 12.03 29.78 -18.74
C TYR A 1011 13.34 29.17 -18.23
N SER A 1012 13.45 29.08 -16.91
CA SER A 1012 14.60 28.48 -16.24
C SER A 1012 14.78 26.99 -16.61
N PHE A 1013 13.68 26.24 -16.71
CA PHE A 1013 13.66 24.86 -17.22
C PHE A 1013 14.16 24.79 -18.68
N GLY A 1014 13.79 25.75 -19.54
CA GLY A 1014 14.31 25.87 -20.90
C GLY A 1014 15.83 26.05 -20.94
N MET A 1015 16.41 26.81 -20.00
CA MET A 1015 17.86 26.94 -19.86
C MET A 1015 18.52 25.67 -19.33
N ILE A 1016 17.85 24.90 -18.47
CA ILE A 1016 18.33 23.57 -18.06
C ILE A 1016 18.30 22.59 -19.23
N MET A 1017 17.26 22.63 -20.07
CA MET A 1017 17.21 21.86 -21.31
C MET A 1017 18.40 22.20 -22.23
N TYR A 1018 18.77 23.47 -22.32
CA TYR A 1018 19.98 23.88 -23.04
C TYR A 1018 21.22 23.18 -22.49
N VAL A 1019 21.43 23.18 -21.17
CA VAL A 1019 22.56 22.48 -20.54
C VAL A 1019 22.53 20.96 -20.82
N VAL A 1020 21.36 20.32 -20.76
CA VAL A 1020 21.23 18.89 -21.12
C VAL A 1020 21.60 18.64 -22.59
N ALA A 1021 21.31 19.59 -23.46
CA ALA A 1021 21.52 19.47 -24.88
C ALA A 1021 22.94 19.85 -25.36
N THR A 1022 23.66 20.69 -24.63
CA THR A 1022 25.00 21.14 -25.03
C THR A 1022 26.10 20.68 -24.09
N GLY A 1023 25.73 20.31 -22.86
CA GLY A 1023 26.66 20.15 -21.75
C GLY A 1023 27.31 21.46 -21.32
N GLN A 1024 26.83 22.62 -21.81
CA GLN A 1024 27.42 23.93 -21.56
C GLN A 1024 26.45 24.80 -20.77
N GLN A 1025 27.01 25.65 -19.92
CA GLN A 1025 26.24 26.71 -19.27
C GLN A 1025 25.75 27.74 -20.30
N PRO A 1026 24.54 28.29 -20.15
CA PRO A 1026 24.06 29.36 -21.01
C PRO A 1026 24.92 30.63 -20.85
N PHE A 1027 25.28 31.27 -21.96
CA PHE A 1027 26.09 32.50 -22.02
C PHE A 1027 27.48 32.39 -21.36
N ILE A 1028 28.13 31.23 -21.48
CA ILE A 1028 29.43 30.92 -20.87
C ILE A 1028 30.59 31.80 -21.36
N ASP A 1029 30.43 32.40 -22.54
CA ASP A 1029 31.43 33.15 -23.29
C ASP A 1029 31.39 34.67 -23.03
N CYS A 1030 30.47 35.17 -22.20
CA CYS A 1030 30.35 36.60 -21.92
C CYS A 1030 30.27 36.94 -20.43
N ALA A 1031 30.46 38.23 -20.10
CA ALA A 1031 30.32 38.73 -18.75
C ALA A 1031 28.85 38.74 -18.32
N HIS A 1032 28.56 38.29 -17.08
CA HIS A 1032 27.22 38.39 -16.52
C HIS A 1032 27.03 39.78 -15.89
N ASP A 1033 26.81 40.79 -16.72
CA ASP A 1033 26.65 42.19 -16.31
C ASP A 1033 25.36 42.81 -16.87
N GLY A 1034 25.25 44.15 -16.82
CA GLY A 1034 24.09 44.86 -17.37
C GLY A 1034 23.92 44.68 -18.89
N VAL A 1035 25.00 44.38 -19.63
CA VAL A 1035 24.94 44.15 -21.08
C VAL A 1035 24.28 42.81 -21.38
N LEU A 1036 24.63 41.75 -20.63
CA LEU A 1036 23.93 40.47 -20.77
C LEU A 1036 22.47 40.58 -20.35
N ALA A 1037 22.17 41.28 -19.25
CA ALA A 1037 20.79 41.51 -18.83
C ALA A 1037 19.97 42.23 -19.93
N LEU A 1038 20.54 43.26 -20.57
CA LEU A 1038 19.92 43.94 -21.72
C LEU A 1038 19.80 43.03 -22.96
N SER A 1039 20.75 42.14 -23.19
CA SER A 1039 20.73 41.20 -24.31
C SER A 1039 19.59 40.18 -24.15
N ILE A 1040 19.46 39.59 -22.96
CA ILE A 1040 18.35 38.68 -22.62
C ILE A 1040 17.01 39.42 -22.73
N TYR A 1041 16.96 40.67 -22.25
CA TYR A 1041 15.81 41.56 -22.39
C TYR A 1041 15.40 41.79 -23.86
N ASN A 1042 16.38 41.94 -24.76
CA ASN A 1042 16.21 42.08 -26.21
C ASN A 1042 16.12 40.73 -26.95
N GLU A 1043 15.64 39.70 -26.25
CA GLU A 1043 15.32 38.39 -26.81
C GLU A 1043 16.52 37.58 -27.34
N ILE A 1044 17.75 37.99 -27.00
CA ILE A 1044 18.93 37.20 -27.30
C ILE A 1044 18.91 35.91 -26.46
N ARG A 1045 19.27 34.79 -27.08
CA ARG A 1045 19.32 33.45 -26.48
C ARG A 1045 20.69 32.81 -26.78
N PRO A 1046 21.11 31.80 -26.00
CA PRO A 1046 22.33 31.06 -26.29
C PRO A 1046 22.28 30.42 -27.68
N GLU A 1047 23.42 30.39 -28.37
CA GLU A 1047 23.51 29.78 -29.70
C GLU A 1047 23.24 28.28 -29.65
N ILE A 1048 22.43 27.79 -30.60
CA ILE A 1048 22.09 26.37 -30.74
C ILE A 1048 22.67 25.84 -32.05
N ASN A 1049 23.47 24.78 -31.96
CA ASN A 1049 23.80 23.97 -33.12
C ASN A 1049 22.69 22.94 -33.39
N GLU A 1050 21.74 23.28 -34.26
CA GLU A 1050 20.59 22.41 -34.57
C GLU A 1050 20.98 21.05 -35.17
N LYS A 1051 22.24 20.84 -35.60
CA LYS A 1051 22.73 19.53 -36.05
C LYS A 1051 22.97 18.54 -34.91
N ILE A 1052 23.11 19.01 -33.67
CA ILE A 1052 23.44 18.16 -32.50
C ILE A 1052 22.25 17.91 -31.57
N ILE A 1053 21.09 18.51 -31.87
CA ILE A 1053 19.90 18.49 -31.03
C ILE A 1053 18.66 18.09 -31.85
N PRO A 1054 17.82 17.15 -31.37
CA PRO A 1054 16.57 16.77 -32.03
C PRO A 1054 15.65 17.95 -32.23
N LYS A 1055 15.01 18.06 -33.39
CA LYS A 1055 14.11 19.16 -33.71
C LYS A 1055 12.96 19.27 -32.69
N CYS A 1056 12.30 18.16 -32.37
CA CYS A 1056 11.23 18.15 -31.37
C CYS A 1056 11.67 18.65 -29.99
N TYR A 1057 12.94 18.41 -29.62
CA TYR A 1057 13.53 18.90 -28.39
C TYR A 1057 13.81 20.40 -28.46
N VAL A 1058 14.38 20.88 -29.57
CA VAL A 1058 14.61 22.31 -29.84
C VAL A 1058 13.29 23.08 -29.81
N ASP A 1059 12.23 22.55 -30.43
CA ASP A 1059 10.92 23.20 -30.49
C ASP A 1059 10.34 23.38 -29.07
N LEU A 1060 10.38 22.34 -28.23
CA LEU A 1060 9.94 22.44 -26.83
C LEU A 1060 10.80 23.41 -26.02
N MET A 1061 12.13 23.31 -26.14
CA MET A 1061 13.07 24.19 -25.45
C MET A 1061 12.82 25.66 -25.83
N LYS A 1062 12.57 25.92 -27.12
CA LYS A 1062 12.26 27.26 -27.63
C LYS A 1062 10.94 27.81 -27.10
N ARG A 1063 9.92 26.96 -26.96
CA ARG A 1063 8.66 27.34 -26.31
C ARG A 1063 8.86 27.64 -24.82
N CYS A 1064 9.73 26.90 -24.12
CA CYS A 1064 9.98 27.12 -22.69
C CYS A 1064 10.65 28.47 -22.43
N TRP A 1065 11.58 28.92 -23.26
CA TRP A 1065 12.31 30.19 -23.07
C TRP A 1065 11.76 31.38 -23.87
N ASP A 1066 10.51 31.30 -24.35
CA ASP A 1066 9.83 32.35 -25.10
C ASP A 1066 9.84 33.67 -24.31
N SER A 1067 10.00 34.80 -24.98
CA SER A 1067 10.05 36.12 -24.31
C SER A 1067 8.69 36.52 -23.72
N ASN A 1068 7.59 36.05 -24.31
CA ASN A 1068 6.26 36.20 -23.76
C ASN A 1068 5.95 35.03 -22.80
N PRO A 1069 5.74 35.27 -21.49
CA PRO A 1069 5.41 34.20 -20.55
C PRO A 1069 4.13 33.43 -20.90
N ASP A 1070 3.16 34.06 -21.58
CA ASP A 1070 1.87 33.43 -21.94
C ASP A 1070 2.03 32.37 -23.05
N ASN A 1071 3.10 32.46 -23.84
CA ASN A 1071 3.41 31.48 -24.89
C ASN A 1071 4.10 30.22 -24.33
N ARG A 1072 4.57 30.26 -23.08
CA ARG A 1072 5.32 29.17 -22.47
C ARG A 1072 4.36 28.05 -22.03
N PRO A 1073 4.70 26.78 -22.26
CA PRO A 1073 3.89 25.66 -21.79
C PRO A 1073 3.88 25.61 -20.26
N ASN A 1074 2.80 25.12 -19.67
CA ASN A 1074 2.78 24.88 -18.22
C ASN A 1074 3.55 23.59 -17.87
N SER A 1075 3.87 23.40 -16.58
CA SER A 1075 4.69 22.26 -16.12
C SER A 1075 4.07 20.89 -16.42
N ILE A 1076 2.74 20.78 -16.45
CA ILE A 1076 2.02 19.52 -16.74
C ILE A 1076 2.23 19.14 -18.21
N GLU A 1077 2.05 20.10 -19.12
CA GLU A 1077 2.29 19.91 -20.56
C GLU A 1077 3.76 19.52 -20.82
N ILE A 1078 4.72 20.20 -20.19
CA ILE A 1078 6.15 19.87 -20.32
C ILE A 1078 6.40 18.45 -19.80
N ASN A 1079 5.83 18.07 -18.66
CA ASN A 1079 5.97 16.71 -18.12
C ASN A 1079 5.43 15.65 -19.10
N GLU A 1080 4.29 15.89 -19.74
CA GLU A 1080 3.74 15.01 -20.76
C GLU A 1080 4.67 14.87 -21.97
N LEU A 1081 5.18 15.99 -22.50
CA LEU A 1081 6.09 16.00 -23.65
C LEU A 1081 7.46 15.39 -23.36
N ILE A 1082 8.05 15.67 -22.19
CA ILE A 1082 9.33 15.08 -21.78
C ILE A 1082 9.17 13.57 -21.52
N ASN A 1083 8.06 13.14 -20.90
CA ASN A 1083 7.77 11.72 -20.74
C ASN A 1083 7.56 11.04 -22.11
N LEU A 1084 6.89 11.71 -23.05
CA LEU A 1084 6.77 11.22 -24.43
C LEU A 1084 8.15 11.01 -25.06
N PHE A 1085 9.09 11.95 -24.90
CA PHE A 1085 10.47 11.80 -25.39
C PHE A 1085 11.18 10.64 -24.68
N TYR A 1086 11.09 10.57 -23.35
CA TYR A 1086 11.71 9.52 -22.53
C TYR A 1086 11.22 8.12 -22.93
N TYR A 1087 9.91 7.89 -22.99
CA TYR A 1087 9.34 6.60 -23.39
C TYR A 1087 9.57 6.26 -24.86
N SER A 1088 9.84 7.26 -25.71
CA SER A 1088 10.27 7.00 -27.10
C SER A 1088 11.65 6.36 -27.14
N LEU A 1089 12.55 6.68 -26.20
CA LEU A 1089 13.87 6.08 -26.09
C LEU A 1089 13.91 4.83 -25.22
N ASP A 1090 12.90 4.64 -24.36
CA ASP A 1090 12.79 3.45 -23.53
C ASP A 1090 12.49 2.20 -24.36
N GLN A 1091 13.44 1.26 -24.36
CA GLN A 1091 13.33 0.00 -25.09
C GLN A 1091 12.26 -0.92 -24.49
N GLN A 1092 11.93 -0.77 -23.21
CA GLN A 1092 10.96 -1.61 -22.49
C GLN A 1092 9.51 -1.12 -22.65
N PHE A 1093 9.29 0.02 -23.31
CA PHE A 1093 7.95 0.58 -23.50
C PHE A 1093 7.12 -0.21 -24.53
N GLU A 1094 6.10 -0.97 -24.08
CA GLU A 1094 5.39 -1.98 -24.88
C GLU A 1094 4.45 -1.43 -25.98
N LYS A 1095 4.06 -0.15 -25.95
CA LYS A 1095 3.07 0.44 -26.89
C LYS A 1095 3.54 1.73 -27.55
N LYS A 1096 4.53 1.67 -28.44
CA LYS A 1096 4.96 2.81 -29.26
C LYS A 1096 3.96 3.09 -30.40
N VAL A 1097 3.31 4.25 -30.39
CA VAL A 1097 2.59 4.83 -31.55
C VAL A 1097 3.56 5.50 -32.54
N GLN A 1098 3.10 5.84 -33.75
CA GLN A 1098 3.93 6.41 -34.83
C GLN A 1098 4.82 7.58 -34.37
N GLN A 1099 4.25 8.48 -33.58
CA GLN A 1099 4.94 9.64 -33.02
C GLN A 1099 6.21 9.26 -32.23
N HIS A 1100 6.22 8.12 -31.53
CA HIS A 1100 7.41 7.68 -30.79
C HIS A 1100 8.57 7.31 -31.71
N TYR A 1101 8.30 6.69 -32.88
CA TYR A 1101 9.34 6.29 -33.81
C TYR A 1101 9.98 7.51 -34.50
N GLU A 1102 9.17 8.52 -34.82
CA GLU A 1102 9.66 9.79 -35.38
C GLU A 1102 10.56 10.53 -34.39
N ILE A 1103 10.15 10.57 -33.12
CA ILE A 1103 10.94 11.13 -32.03
C ILE A 1103 12.24 10.33 -31.86
N GLU A 1104 12.15 9.01 -31.68
CA GLU A 1104 13.29 8.11 -31.49
C GLU A 1104 14.33 8.25 -32.63
N LYS A 1105 13.88 8.41 -33.88
CA LYS A 1105 14.76 8.65 -35.03
C LYS A 1105 15.58 9.92 -34.87
N GLN A 1106 14.95 11.05 -34.53
CA GLN A 1106 15.65 12.34 -34.35
C GLN A 1106 16.70 12.27 -33.22
N PHE A 1107 16.36 11.64 -32.10
CA PHE A 1107 17.27 11.43 -30.98
C PHE A 1107 18.44 10.50 -31.33
N ASN A 1108 18.20 9.41 -32.04
CA ASN A 1108 19.26 8.48 -32.46
C ASN A 1108 20.23 9.11 -33.48
N GLU A 1109 19.73 9.88 -34.44
CA GLU A 1109 20.56 10.58 -35.43
C GLU A 1109 21.51 11.58 -34.77
N THR A 1110 20.98 12.40 -33.87
CA THR A 1110 21.79 13.40 -33.14
C THR A 1110 22.74 12.76 -32.13
N GLN A 1111 22.35 11.66 -31.47
CA GLN A 1111 23.25 10.90 -30.60
C GLN A 1111 24.47 10.36 -31.37
N ARG A 1112 24.28 9.86 -32.59
CA ARG A 1112 25.38 9.41 -33.45
C ARG A 1112 26.31 10.56 -33.82
N TYR A 1113 25.77 11.75 -34.10
CA TYR A 1113 26.58 12.93 -34.37
C TYR A 1113 27.42 13.34 -33.16
N ARG A 1114 26.82 13.38 -31.95
CA ARG A 1114 27.53 13.69 -30.70
C ARG A 1114 28.69 12.74 -30.44
N ARG A 1115 28.46 11.42 -30.58
CA ARG A 1115 29.50 10.40 -30.40
C ARG A 1115 30.67 10.57 -31.37
N LYS A 1116 30.40 10.95 -32.63
CA LYS A 1116 31.46 11.19 -33.64
C LYS A 1116 32.27 12.46 -33.37
N ASN A 1117 31.69 13.47 -32.72
CA ASN A 1117 32.31 14.79 -32.53
C ASN A 1117 32.64 15.11 -31.07
N ILE A 1118 32.72 14.10 -30.20
CA ILE A 1118 32.81 14.28 -28.74
C ILE A 1118 34.03 15.15 -28.32
N LEU A 1119 35.18 14.99 -28.98
CA LEU A 1119 36.40 15.78 -28.72
C LEU A 1119 36.24 17.26 -29.09
N SER A 1120 35.57 17.55 -30.21
CA SER A 1120 35.28 18.92 -30.66
C SER A 1120 34.30 19.61 -29.70
N ILE A 1121 33.27 18.89 -29.26
CA ILE A 1121 32.29 19.41 -28.28
C ILE A 1121 32.95 19.65 -26.92
N LYS A 1122 33.79 18.72 -26.44
CA LYS A 1122 34.53 18.85 -25.17
C LYS A 1122 35.49 20.04 -25.16
N ASN A 1123 36.21 20.29 -26.26
CA ASN A 1123 37.14 21.41 -26.37
C ASN A 1123 36.46 22.78 -26.32
N ASN A 1124 35.24 22.90 -26.87
CA ASN A 1124 34.46 24.14 -26.81
C ASN A 1124 33.95 24.47 -25.39
N GLN A 1125 34.01 23.55 -24.42
CA GLN A 1125 33.60 23.80 -23.03
C GLN A 1125 34.66 24.52 -22.18
N LEU A 1126 35.91 24.57 -22.64
CA LEU A 1126 37.06 25.03 -21.84
C LEU A 1126 37.20 26.56 -21.73
N ILE A 1127 36.37 27.33 -22.42
CA ILE A 1127 36.45 28.79 -22.46
C ILE A 1127 35.27 29.35 -21.67
N THR A 1128 35.46 29.57 -20.36
CA THR A 1128 34.51 30.32 -19.53
C THR A 1128 35.03 31.73 -19.36
N HIS A 1129 34.19 32.72 -19.66
CA HIS A 1129 34.51 34.12 -19.41
C HIS A 1129 34.73 34.34 -17.90
N THR A 1130 35.80 35.04 -17.52
CA THR A 1130 36.19 35.19 -16.10
C THR A 1130 35.15 35.95 -15.25
N GLN A 1131 34.27 36.71 -15.90
CA GLN A 1131 33.14 37.42 -15.29
C GLN A 1131 31.79 36.71 -15.46
N ALA A 1132 31.76 35.47 -15.95
CA ALA A 1132 30.56 34.64 -15.95
C ALA A 1132 30.34 34.07 -14.54
N ILE A 1133 29.17 34.35 -13.94
CA ILE A 1133 28.84 33.97 -12.56
C ILE A 1133 27.58 33.10 -12.54
N TYR A 1134 27.74 31.84 -12.14
CA TYR A 1134 26.67 30.83 -12.07
C TYR A 1134 26.19 30.53 -10.64
N THR A 1135 26.47 31.44 -9.71
CA THR A 1135 25.96 31.41 -8.35
C THR A 1135 24.90 32.49 -8.15
N SER A 1136 23.82 32.16 -7.44
CA SER A 1136 22.71 33.07 -7.17
C SER A 1136 23.18 34.34 -6.46
N ARG A 1137 22.72 35.51 -6.92
CA ARG A 1137 23.05 36.84 -6.35
C ARG A 1137 21.94 37.86 -6.60
N LEU A 1138 22.01 39.00 -5.91
CA LEU A 1138 21.13 40.15 -6.18
C LEU A 1138 21.44 40.74 -7.57
N LEU A 1139 20.43 40.85 -8.43
CA LEU A 1139 20.56 41.31 -9.81
C LEU A 1139 20.09 42.75 -10.04
N ASN A 1140 19.39 43.37 -9.09
CA ASN A 1140 18.94 44.77 -9.19
C ASN A 1140 20.02 45.76 -9.66
N PRO A 1141 21.29 45.69 -9.20
CA PRO A 1141 22.34 46.61 -9.68
C PRO A 1141 22.55 46.58 -11.21
N TYR A 1142 22.23 45.47 -11.86
CA TYR A 1142 22.36 45.29 -13.31
C TYR A 1142 21.07 45.59 -14.09
N THR A 1143 19.92 45.65 -13.41
CA THR A 1143 18.61 45.85 -14.04
C THR A 1143 18.01 47.24 -13.82
N ASN A 1144 18.47 47.99 -12.80
CA ASN A 1144 17.91 49.30 -12.41
C ASN A 1144 17.88 50.38 -13.50
N ASN A 1145 18.70 50.25 -14.56
CA ASN A 1145 18.69 51.18 -15.70
C ASN A 1145 17.90 50.68 -16.91
N LEU A 1146 17.41 49.43 -16.92
CA LEU A 1146 16.71 48.85 -18.07
C LEU A 1146 15.34 49.50 -18.32
N SER A 1147 14.62 49.86 -17.27
CA SER A 1147 13.30 50.53 -17.36
C SER A 1147 13.34 51.95 -17.92
N LYS A 1148 14.52 52.57 -18.04
CA LYS A 1148 14.68 53.88 -18.67
C LYS A 1148 14.70 53.82 -20.21
N TYR A 1149 14.81 52.63 -20.79
CA TYR A 1149 14.91 52.44 -22.24
C TYR A 1149 13.58 52.07 -22.91
N ASP A 1150 12.48 52.00 -22.16
CA ASP A 1150 11.13 51.78 -22.70
C ASP A 1150 10.61 52.97 -23.55
N THR A 1151 11.27 54.14 -23.51
CA THR A 1151 10.81 55.39 -24.13
C THR A 1151 11.75 56.02 -25.17
N VAL A 1152 12.84 55.36 -25.57
CA VAL A 1152 13.78 55.94 -26.55
C VAL A 1152 13.39 55.54 -27.98
N GLU A 1153 13.04 56.53 -28.81
CA GLU A 1153 12.80 56.37 -30.24
C GLU A 1153 14.01 55.71 -30.94
N ILE A 1154 13.69 54.89 -31.95
CA ILE A 1154 14.57 54.00 -32.74
C ILE A 1154 15.81 54.67 -33.35
N THR A 1155 15.93 56.00 -33.30
CA THR A 1155 17.03 56.78 -33.88
C THR A 1155 18.34 56.74 -33.07
N ASP A 1156 18.30 56.57 -31.74
CA ASP A 1156 19.53 56.43 -30.93
C ASP A 1156 20.10 55.00 -30.94
N PHE A 1157 19.29 54.02 -31.33
CA PHE A 1157 19.70 52.61 -31.42
C PHE A 1157 20.75 52.37 -32.51
N ILE A 1158 20.72 53.11 -33.61
CA ILE A 1158 21.71 53.00 -34.69
C ILE A 1158 23.09 53.50 -34.21
N LYS A 1159 23.14 54.51 -33.35
CA LYS A 1159 24.41 55.01 -32.77
C LYS A 1159 25.00 54.03 -31.75
N LEU A 1160 24.16 53.39 -30.94
CA LEU A 1160 24.61 52.38 -29.97
C LEU A 1160 25.04 51.09 -30.66
N HIS A 1161 24.32 50.64 -31.71
CA HIS A 1161 24.74 49.50 -32.52
C HIS A 1161 26.08 49.75 -33.23
N PHE A 1162 26.34 50.99 -33.68
CA PHE A 1162 27.63 51.39 -34.22
C PHE A 1162 28.77 51.37 -33.18
N TYR A 1163 28.49 51.77 -31.94
CA TYR A 1163 29.48 51.75 -30.84
C TYR A 1163 29.76 50.33 -30.31
N ILE A 1164 28.76 49.44 -30.31
CA ILE A 1164 28.90 48.03 -29.88
C ILE A 1164 29.60 47.19 -30.96
N MET A 1165 29.44 47.53 -32.24
CA MET A 1165 30.12 46.83 -33.34
C MET A 1165 31.56 47.30 -33.59
N LEU A 1166 31.98 48.45 -33.04
CA LEU A 1166 33.33 49.00 -33.25
C LEU A 1166 34.47 48.07 -32.74
N PRO A 1167 34.35 47.41 -31.56
CA PRO A 1167 35.35 46.45 -31.10
C PRO A 1167 35.32 45.14 -31.92
N PHE A 1168 34.14 44.71 -32.36
CA PHE A 1168 33.97 43.51 -33.19
C PHE A 1168 34.58 43.69 -34.59
N LEU A 1169 34.44 44.87 -35.20
CA LEU A 1169 35.11 45.23 -36.46
C LEU A 1169 36.63 45.37 -36.28
N PHE A 1170 37.11 45.90 -35.14
CA PHE A 1170 38.54 46.00 -34.84
C PHE A 1170 39.21 44.63 -34.67
N CYS A 1171 38.56 43.69 -33.95
CA CYS A 1171 39.10 42.33 -33.73
C CYS A 1171 39.01 41.44 -34.97
N SER A 1172 37.97 41.59 -35.80
CA SER A 1172 37.71 40.69 -36.92
C SER A 1172 38.47 41.07 -38.20
N PHE A 1173 38.82 42.35 -38.40
CA PHE A 1173 39.43 42.82 -39.65
C PHE A 1173 40.87 43.35 -39.51
N LEU A 1174 41.27 43.95 -38.38
CA LEU A 1174 42.60 44.57 -38.25
C LEU A 1174 43.69 43.63 -37.72
N ILE A 1175 43.33 42.65 -36.87
CA ILE A 1175 44.28 41.67 -36.33
C ILE A 1175 44.84 40.73 -37.43
N PRO A 1176 44.04 40.24 -38.40
CA PRO A 1176 44.58 39.45 -39.51
C PRO A 1176 45.47 40.27 -40.48
N ILE A 1177 45.23 41.58 -40.61
CA ILE A 1177 45.99 42.47 -41.50
C ILE A 1177 47.33 42.89 -40.87
N LEU A 1178 47.37 43.07 -39.54
CA LEU A 1178 48.61 43.32 -38.80
C LEU A 1178 49.52 42.08 -38.69
N HIS A 1179 48.96 40.87 -38.79
CA HIS A 1179 49.74 39.64 -38.83
C HIS A 1179 50.35 39.32 -40.21
N TYR A 1180 49.92 40.00 -41.26
CA TYR A 1180 50.50 39.90 -42.62
C TYR A 1180 51.49 41.04 -42.95
N SER A 1181 51.70 41.99 -42.05
CA SER A 1181 52.58 43.16 -42.25
C SER A 1181 53.70 43.32 -41.20
N LEU A 1182 53.87 42.36 -40.29
CA LEU A 1182 55.05 42.13 -39.44
C LEU A 1182 55.62 40.76 -39.81
#